data_AF-A0A954Z3A0-F1
#
_entry.id   AF-A0A954Z3A0-F1
#
_cell.length_a   1.000
_cell.length_b   1.000
_cell.length_c   1.000
_cell.angle_alpha   90.00
_cell.angle_beta   90.00
_cell.angle_gamma   90.00
#
_symmetry.space_group_name_H-M   'P 1'
#
loop_
_entity.id
_entity.type
_entity.pdbx_description
1 polymer ?
#
loop_
_entity_poly.entity_id
_entity_poly.type
_entity_poly.pdbx_seq_one_letter_code
_entity_poly.pdbx_strand_id
1 'polypeptide(L)'
;MQESPLGDELRERIAQMDGSETAAIAGPGVEFYRAYHHPWTSAPARLQEIGRDAVGDVAPETWSETLERLLAAPRASERLWGIGQDAAFAADWAEQTTTAARALNRFREQSQEILESCAGSQIWSKRSPLARSHGTEYPVVQGPMTRVSDVAEFAGKVAEGGGLPFLALAKMSGPKSRELLTSTRELLGDKSWGVGVLGFAERELRNAQFSAIEEIRPPYAVIAGGRPDQAASFEKQGIRTYLHVPSPGMLQMFVAEGARRFIFEGRECGGHVGPRSSFVLWESMSRVLRNAKLSPDEAASVHVLFAGGIHDSVSASMVAAVAQPLVDLGMKVGLLMGTAYLFTKEIVETNAIVSGFQQEAIRTEETVIVESGPGHGTRCARTDFSQKFALEKRKLLQEQAPVELIRERLEEFNLGRLRVASKGIVRRAEQGMPSRLTPVGEGEQRTDGMYMIGQVAALRANTCSIRELHEEVCEGATQRWNRQAASCRVVEKQPAPEPLDVAIVGMSCLLPGALDIRRLWQNILEGRSEVGEIPADRFDPARWFDSDRSSRDKIYSKWGGFIGDVPFDPLKYGIPPRALKHIEPVQLLALEMASRLLEDAGYLEHNPYRERTSVILGAGGGLGELGSSYVFRSMIPGLIQQPDERLLEKLPEWTEDSFPGLLLNVIAGRISNRFDLGGVNYVVDAACASSLAAIYAACRELADRTSDMVIAGGVDTV
;
A
#
# COMPACT_ATOMS: atom_id res chain seq x y z
N MET A 1 -13.71 2.33 -10.30
CA MET A 1 -14.28 0.98 -10.12
C MET A 1 -15.78 1.09 -9.91
N GLN A 2 -16.55 0.12 -10.39
CA GLN A 2 -18.02 0.13 -10.33
C GLN A 2 -18.55 0.14 -8.89
N GLU A 3 -17.81 -0.46 -7.97
CA GLU A 3 -18.16 -0.62 -6.55
C GLU A 3 -17.66 0.54 -5.67
N SER A 4 -17.00 1.55 -6.27
CA SER A 4 -16.44 2.66 -5.50
C SER A 4 -17.54 3.57 -4.95
N PRO A 5 -17.61 3.80 -3.62
CA PRO A 5 -18.59 4.69 -3.01
C PRO A 5 -18.23 6.18 -3.15
N LEU A 6 -17.14 6.51 -3.84
CA LEU A 6 -16.69 7.90 -4.02
C LEU A 6 -17.62 8.65 -4.97
N GLY A 7 -18.00 9.87 -4.60
CA GLY A 7 -18.77 10.77 -5.48
C GLY A 7 -17.93 11.28 -6.65
N ASP A 8 -18.60 11.72 -7.72
CA ASP A 8 -17.97 12.14 -9.00
C ASP A 8 -16.92 13.25 -8.82
N GLU A 9 -17.23 14.25 -8.01
CA GLU A 9 -16.31 15.39 -7.78
C GLU A 9 -14.95 14.93 -7.24
N LEU A 10 -14.94 14.02 -6.26
CA LEU A 10 -13.67 13.50 -5.71
C LEU A 10 -12.98 12.56 -6.70
N ARG A 11 -13.75 11.77 -7.48
CA ARG A 11 -13.17 10.92 -8.53
C ARG A 11 -12.38 11.74 -9.55
N GLU A 12 -12.95 12.84 -10.03
CA GLU A 12 -12.27 13.74 -10.97
C GLU A 12 -11.00 14.36 -10.37
N ARG A 13 -11.03 14.73 -9.09
CA ARG A 13 -9.86 15.29 -8.39
C ARG A 13 -8.75 14.25 -8.24
N ILE A 14 -9.08 13.04 -7.78
CA ILE A 14 -8.11 11.95 -7.64
C ILE A 14 -7.51 11.60 -9.00
N ALA A 15 -8.32 11.63 -10.08
CA ALA A 15 -7.83 11.34 -11.42
C ALA A 15 -6.81 12.36 -11.95
N GLN A 16 -6.74 13.55 -11.37
CA GLN A 16 -5.77 14.60 -11.73
C GLN A 16 -4.55 14.62 -10.80
N MET A 17 -4.52 13.78 -9.76
CA MET A 17 -3.43 13.77 -8.80
C MET A 17 -2.12 13.32 -9.45
N ASP A 18 -1.06 14.06 -9.16
CA ASP A 18 0.30 13.70 -9.52
C ASP A 18 1.14 13.25 -8.29
N GLY A 19 0.50 13.22 -7.12
CA GLY A 19 1.05 12.82 -5.82
C GLY A 19 1.58 14.00 -4.99
N SER A 20 1.69 15.20 -5.56
CA SER A 20 2.12 16.39 -4.84
C SER A 20 1.00 17.03 -4.00
N GLU A 21 -0.24 16.66 -4.23
CA GLU A 21 -1.46 17.22 -3.63
C GLU A 21 -1.80 16.56 -2.29
N THR A 22 -0.81 16.12 -1.53
CA THR A 22 -1.02 15.59 -0.18
C THR A 22 -0.04 16.20 0.80
N ALA A 23 -0.49 16.40 2.04
CA ALA A 23 0.35 16.91 3.11
C ALA A 23 0.35 15.94 4.30
N ALA A 24 1.51 15.81 4.95
CA ALA A 24 1.61 15.19 6.26
C ALA A 24 1.30 16.26 7.32
N ILE A 25 0.26 16.01 8.11
CA ILE A 25 -0.24 16.88 9.17
C ILE A 25 0.21 16.27 10.49
N ALA A 26 0.96 17.03 11.30
CA ALA A 26 1.36 16.59 12.63
C ALA A 26 0.17 16.66 13.60
N GLY A 27 -0.09 15.58 14.32
CA GLY A 27 -1.01 15.51 15.44
C GLY A 27 -0.29 15.50 16.80
N PRO A 28 -1.04 15.44 17.91
CA PRO A 28 -0.48 15.26 19.25
C PRO A 28 0.33 13.95 19.33
N GLY A 29 1.44 13.94 20.07
CA GLY A 29 2.16 12.69 20.37
C GLY A 29 2.99 12.07 19.23
N VAL A 30 3.46 12.87 18.25
CA VAL A 30 4.33 12.44 17.12
C VAL A 30 3.59 11.68 16.01
N GLU A 31 2.26 11.59 16.06
CA GLU A 31 1.47 11.01 14.98
C GLU A 31 1.42 11.93 13.75
N PHE A 32 1.56 11.35 12.55
CA PHE A 32 1.41 12.08 11.29
C PHE A 32 0.25 11.51 10.48
N TYR A 33 -0.66 12.40 10.09
CA TYR A 33 -1.82 12.08 9.28
C TYR A 33 -1.59 12.61 7.87
N ARG A 34 -1.67 11.75 6.86
CA ARG A 34 -1.59 12.20 5.47
C ARG A 34 -2.99 12.43 4.91
N ALA A 35 -3.20 13.62 4.35
CA ALA A 35 -4.47 13.98 3.75
C ALA A 35 -4.28 14.70 2.42
N TYR A 36 -5.31 14.63 1.58
CA TYR A 36 -5.42 15.40 0.34
C TYR A 36 -5.39 16.90 0.65
N HIS A 37 -4.41 17.61 0.11
CA HIS A 37 -4.14 19.02 0.35
C HIS A 37 -4.15 19.78 -0.99
N HIS A 38 -5.27 20.44 -1.25
CA HIS A 38 -5.53 21.19 -2.47
C HIS A 38 -6.37 22.43 -2.12
N PRO A 39 -6.26 23.57 -2.83
CA PRO A 39 -7.06 24.79 -2.56
C PRO A 39 -8.59 24.60 -2.51
N TRP A 40 -9.08 23.51 -3.08
CA TRP A 40 -10.50 23.12 -3.03
C TRP A 40 -10.94 22.59 -1.64
N THR A 41 -10.02 22.08 -0.83
CA THR A 41 -10.31 21.60 0.53
C THR A 41 -9.66 22.47 1.60
N SER A 42 -10.45 22.87 2.60
CA SER A 42 -9.97 23.68 3.73
C SER A 42 -9.58 22.82 4.95
N ALA A 43 -9.98 21.55 4.98
CA ALA A 43 -9.82 20.67 6.14
C ALA A 43 -8.36 20.47 6.58
N PRO A 44 -7.40 20.19 5.67
CA PRO A 44 -5.99 20.03 6.06
C PRO A 44 -5.38 21.30 6.65
N ALA A 45 -5.69 22.47 6.08
CA ALA A 45 -5.17 23.76 6.54
C ALA A 45 -5.68 24.06 7.96
N ARG A 46 -6.99 23.85 8.18
CA ARG A 46 -7.61 24.02 9.50
C ARG A 46 -7.02 23.09 10.56
N LEU A 47 -6.77 21.83 10.21
CA LEU A 47 -6.17 20.86 11.14
C LEU A 47 -4.69 21.20 11.43
N GLN A 48 -3.96 21.72 10.44
CA GLN A 48 -2.59 22.21 10.63
C GLN A 48 -2.52 23.45 11.52
N GLU A 49 -3.46 24.39 11.41
CA GLU A 49 -3.51 25.58 12.28
C GLU A 49 -3.66 25.18 13.75
N ILE A 50 -4.62 24.31 14.06
CA ILE A 50 -4.85 23.82 15.42
C ILE A 50 -3.64 23.05 15.95
N GLY A 51 -2.99 22.23 15.11
CA GLY A 51 -1.76 21.54 15.47
C GLY A 51 -0.56 22.46 15.69
N ARG A 52 -0.48 23.61 14.99
CA ARG A 52 0.60 24.61 15.18
C ARG A 52 0.48 25.36 16.49
N ASP A 53 -0.75 25.60 16.95
CA ASP A 53 -1.04 26.22 18.24
C ASP A 53 -0.81 25.26 19.42
N ALA A 54 -0.74 23.95 19.17
CA ALA A 54 -0.63 22.90 20.18
C ALA A 54 0.78 22.62 20.74
N VAL A 55 1.82 23.33 20.32
CA VAL A 55 3.14 23.29 21.00
C VAL A 55 3.11 24.30 22.16
N GLY A 56 2.26 23.98 23.16
CA GLY A 56 1.96 24.79 24.35
C GLY A 56 0.46 25.05 24.53
N ASP A 57 -0.18 24.32 25.45
CA ASP A 57 -1.52 24.59 26.02
C ASP A 57 -2.79 24.43 25.13
N VAL A 58 -2.78 23.59 24.09
CA VAL A 58 -4.05 23.05 23.54
C VAL A 58 -4.31 21.67 24.13
N ALA A 59 -5.48 21.47 24.75
CA ALA A 59 -5.88 20.16 25.26
C ALA A 59 -5.91 19.14 24.09
N PRO A 60 -5.24 17.97 24.20
CA PRO A 60 -5.25 16.93 23.17
C PRO A 60 -6.66 16.55 22.68
N GLU A 61 -7.64 16.68 23.57
CA GLU A 61 -9.07 16.49 23.32
C GLU A 61 -9.59 17.35 22.16
N THR A 62 -9.15 18.62 22.03
CA THR A 62 -9.66 19.56 21.01
C THR A 62 -9.18 19.24 19.59
N TRP A 63 -8.00 18.62 19.46
CA TRP A 63 -7.44 18.22 18.17
C TRP A 63 -8.15 16.96 17.64
N SER A 64 -8.30 15.93 18.48
CA SER A 64 -8.98 14.69 18.14
C SER A 64 -10.45 14.91 17.79
N GLU A 65 -11.17 15.73 18.56
CA GLU A 65 -12.55 16.13 18.24
C GLU A 65 -12.65 16.84 16.89
N THR A 66 -11.66 17.70 16.56
CA THR A 66 -11.64 18.37 15.27
C THR A 66 -11.34 17.41 14.13
N LEU A 67 -10.42 16.47 14.31
CA LEU A 67 -10.14 15.41 13.34
C LEU A 67 -11.42 14.61 13.05
N GLU A 68 -12.10 14.11 14.08
CA GLU A 68 -13.35 13.34 13.92
C GLU A 68 -14.43 14.14 13.19
N ARG A 69 -14.61 15.42 13.56
CA ARG A 69 -15.55 16.32 12.89
C ARG A 69 -15.22 16.52 11.42
N LEU A 70 -13.94 16.70 11.08
CA LEU A 70 -13.50 16.89 9.69
C LEU A 70 -13.60 15.59 8.87
N LEU A 71 -13.35 14.42 9.46
CA LEU A 71 -13.57 13.12 8.81
C LEU A 71 -15.06 12.87 8.51
N ALA A 72 -15.94 13.27 9.44
CA ALA A 72 -17.38 13.11 9.31
C ALA A 72 -18.08 14.22 8.52
N ALA A 73 -17.35 15.23 8.02
CA ALA A 73 -17.97 16.39 7.38
C ALA A 73 -18.82 15.97 6.16
N PRO A 74 -20.06 16.47 6.01
CA PRO A 74 -20.97 16.02 4.96
C PRO A 74 -20.57 16.56 3.57
N ARG A 75 -19.98 17.76 3.51
CA ARG A 75 -19.52 18.39 2.27
C ARG A 75 -18.12 17.92 1.91
N ALA A 76 -17.92 17.52 0.65
CA ALA A 76 -16.65 16.98 0.18
C ALA A 76 -15.48 17.98 0.32
N SER A 77 -15.71 19.28 0.10
CA SER A 77 -14.71 20.34 0.25
C SER A 77 -14.31 20.61 1.71
N GLU A 78 -15.19 20.29 2.66
CA GLU A 78 -14.95 20.48 4.10
C GLU A 78 -14.45 19.20 4.79
N ARG A 79 -14.51 18.06 4.08
CA ARG A 79 -14.07 16.76 4.58
C ARG A 79 -12.56 16.61 4.51
N LEU A 80 -11.99 16.03 5.56
CA LEU A 80 -10.61 15.57 5.55
C LEU A 80 -10.54 14.22 4.83
N TRP A 81 -9.89 14.20 3.66
CA TRP A 81 -9.70 12.97 2.90
C TRP A 81 -8.34 12.37 3.22
N GLY A 82 -8.32 11.26 3.97
CA GLY A 82 -7.12 10.48 4.24
C GLY A 82 -6.65 9.76 2.97
N ILE A 83 -5.79 10.41 2.20
CA ILE A 83 -5.33 9.95 0.90
C ILE A 83 -3.80 10.08 0.83
N GLY A 84 -3.14 9.00 0.43
CA GLY A 84 -1.69 8.95 0.21
C GLY A 84 -1.26 9.49 -1.15
N GLN A 85 0.06 9.67 -1.35
CA GLN A 85 0.60 10.13 -2.64
C GLN A 85 0.40 9.11 -3.76
N ASP A 86 0.27 7.83 -3.40
CA ASP A 86 0.01 6.69 -4.27
C ASP A 86 -1.38 6.73 -4.95
N ALA A 87 -2.31 7.55 -4.44
CA ALA A 87 -3.58 7.79 -5.11
C ALA A 87 -3.42 8.41 -6.52
N ALA A 88 -2.25 8.97 -6.85
CA ALA A 88 -1.90 9.36 -8.21
C ALA A 88 -1.97 8.19 -9.23
N PHE A 89 -1.90 6.94 -8.77
CA PHE A 89 -2.03 5.76 -9.62
C PHE A 89 -3.47 5.24 -9.75
N ALA A 90 -4.42 5.81 -9.00
CA ALA A 90 -5.77 5.27 -8.88
C ALA A 90 -6.56 5.33 -10.20
N ALA A 91 -6.38 6.37 -11.01
CA ALA A 91 -7.05 6.49 -12.31
C ALA A 91 -6.62 5.37 -13.27
N ASP A 92 -5.31 5.29 -13.54
CA ASP A 92 -4.76 4.25 -14.40
C ASP A 92 -5.08 2.84 -13.89
N TRP A 93 -5.06 2.65 -12.56
CA TRP A 93 -5.43 1.37 -11.96
C TRP A 93 -6.91 1.04 -12.21
N ALA A 94 -7.81 2.02 -12.06
CA ALA A 94 -9.24 1.84 -12.28
C ALA A 94 -9.61 1.62 -13.77
N GLU A 95 -8.83 2.17 -14.71
CA GLU A 95 -8.99 1.90 -16.14
C GLU A 95 -8.69 0.44 -16.48
N GLN A 96 -7.68 -0.14 -15.82
CA GLN A 96 -7.28 -1.54 -16.01
C GLN A 96 -8.12 -2.52 -15.19
N THR A 97 -8.73 -2.04 -14.10
CA THR A 97 -9.44 -2.87 -13.12
C THR A 97 -10.83 -2.30 -12.82
N THR A 98 -11.82 -2.78 -13.57
CA THR A 98 -13.19 -2.25 -13.49
C THR A 98 -13.92 -2.63 -12.20
N THR A 99 -13.54 -3.78 -11.61
CA THR A 99 -14.14 -4.36 -10.39
C THR A 99 -13.10 -4.58 -9.31
N ALA A 100 -13.52 -4.59 -8.04
CA ALA A 100 -12.65 -4.87 -6.90
C ALA A 100 -11.97 -6.26 -7.02
N ALA A 101 -12.70 -7.27 -7.49
CA ALA A 101 -12.16 -8.61 -7.73
C ALA A 101 -11.04 -8.61 -8.78
N ARG A 102 -11.22 -7.87 -9.90
CA ARG A 102 -10.17 -7.72 -10.93
C ARG A 102 -8.96 -6.96 -10.39
N ALA A 103 -9.18 -5.94 -9.58
CA ALA A 103 -8.10 -5.19 -8.93
C ALA A 103 -7.25 -6.10 -8.02
N LEU A 104 -7.89 -6.89 -7.17
CA LEU A 104 -7.20 -7.83 -6.28
C LEU A 104 -6.46 -8.94 -7.05
N ASN A 105 -7.07 -9.50 -8.09
CA ASN A 105 -6.42 -10.49 -8.93
C ASN A 105 -5.20 -9.89 -9.66
N ARG A 106 -5.35 -8.71 -10.26
CA ARG A 106 -4.24 -8.04 -10.94
C ARG A 106 -3.10 -7.70 -9.98
N PHE A 107 -3.42 -7.25 -8.76
CA PHE A 107 -2.41 -7.00 -7.73
C PHE A 107 -1.63 -8.27 -7.38
N ARG A 108 -2.32 -9.41 -7.24
CA ARG A 108 -1.69 -10.71 -6.96
C ARG A 108 -0.81 -11.17 -8.11
N GLU A 109 -1.31 -11.09 -9.33
CA GLU A 109 -0.56 -11.42 -10.55
C GLU A 109 0.70 -10.56 -10.68
N GLN A 110 0.59 -9.24 -10.58
CA GLN A 110 1.74 -8.33 -10.65
C GLN A 110 2.76 -8.59 -9.55
N SER A 111 2.29 -8.84 -8.32
CA SER A 111 3.18 -9.16 -7.21
C SER A 111 3.99 -10.43 -7.49
N GLN A 112 3.36 -11.43 -8.10
CA GLN A 112 4.03 -12.66 -8.51
C GLN A 112 4.97 -12.45 -9.69
N GLU A 113 4.55 -11.73 -10.74
CA GLU A 113 5.36 -11.36 -11.91
C GLU A 113 6.65 -10.64 -11.50
N ILE A 114 6.55 -9.65 -10.60
CA ILE A 114 7.71 -8.90 -10.09
C ILE A 114 8.63 -9.81 -9.28
N LEU A 115 8.07 -10.63 -8.40
CA LEU A 115 8.86 -11.56 -7.58
C LEU A 115 9.62 -12.56 -8.43
N GLU A 116 8.99 -13.13 -9.47
CA GLU A 116 9.62 -14.05 -10.42
C GLU A 116 10.66 -13.35 -11.28
N SER A 117 10.38 -12.14 -11.77
CA SER A 117 11.33 -11.38 -12.60
C SER A 117 12.56 -10.91 -11.80
N CYS A 118 12.36 -10.48 -10.54
CA CYS A 118 13.47 -10.13 -9.64
C CYS A 118 14.24 -11.37 -9.15
N ALA A 119 13.59 -12.54 -9.05
CA ALA A 119 14.26 -13.79 -8.69
C ALA A 119 15.25 -14.21 -9.80
N GLY A 120 16.54 -14.25 -9.47
CA GLY A 120 17.58 -14.51 -10.47
C GLY A 120 17.96 -13.30 -11.33
N SER A 121 17.31 -12.14 -11.14
CA SER A 121 17.75 -10.89 -11.76
C SER A 121 19.15 -10.52 -11.30
N GLN A 122 19.97 -10.08 -12.25
CA GLN A 122 21.33 -9.59 -12.03
C GLN A 122 21.39 -8.05 -11.99
N ILE A 123 20.27 -7.39 -11.70
CA ILE A 123 20.13 -5.93 -11.69
C ILE A 123 21.21 -5.22 -10.87
N TRP A 124 21.52 -5.74 -9.67
CA TRP A 124 22.58 -5.21 -8.78
C TRP A 124 23.87 -6.02 -8.81
N SER A 125 24.03 -6.95 -9.75
CA SER A 125 25.23 -7.77 -9.84
C SER A 125 26.48 -6.94 -10.10
N LYS A 126 27.63 -7.49 -9.70
CA LYS A 126 28.92 -6.98 -10.15
C LYS A 126 28.97 -6.97 -11.67
N ARG A 127 29.42 -5.85 -12.24
CA ARG A 127 29.46 -5.65 -13.70
C ARG A 127 28.08 -5.78 -14.36
N SER A 128 27.01 -5.33 -13.69
CA SER A 128 25.72 -5.10 -14.35
C SER A 128 25.86 -4.14 -15.55
N PRO A 129 24.85 -4.04 -16.45
CA PRO A 129 24.94 -3.17 -17.62
C PRO A 129 25.33 -1.72 -17.30
N LEU A 130 24.81 -1.16 -16.20
CA LEU A 130 25.19 0.18 -15.77
C LEU A 130 26.64 0.21 -15.26
N ALA A 131 27.04 -0.73 -14.40
CA ALA A 131 28.40 -0.81 -13.87
C ALA A 131 29.46 -0.90 -14.99
N ARG A 132 29.19 -1.70 -16.04
CA ARG A 132 30.05 -1.76 -17.24
C ARG A 132 30.12 -0.43 -17.97
N SER A 133 28.98 0.24 -18.14
CA SER A 133 28.97 1.56 -18.76
C SER A 133 29.74 2.59 -17.92
N HIS A 134 29.66 2.48 -16.60
CA HIS A 134 30.40 3.29 -15.63
C HIS A 134 31.88 2.98 -15.57
N GLY A 135 32.30 1.77 -15.92
CA GLY A 135 33.66 1.31 -15.66
C GLY A 135 33.90 1.06 -14.17
N THR A 136 32.85 0.67 -13.44
CA THR A 136 32.86 0.40 -12.00
C THR A 136 32.56 -1.07 -11.71
N GLU A 137 32.79 -1.50 -10.47
CA GLU A 137 32.45 -2.87 -10.05
C GLU A 137 30.95 -3.00 -9.80
N TYR A 138 30.34 -2.01 -9.15
CA TYR A 138 28.93 -1.98 -8.79
C TYR A 138 28.18 -0.86 -9.51
N PRO A 139 26.86 -1.00 -9.75
CA PRO A 139 26.01 0.06 -10.29
C PRO A 139 25.61 1.08 -9.21
N VAL A 140 26.58 1.49 -8.39
CA VAL A 140 26.40 2.37 -7.24
C VAL A 140 27.14 3.69 -7.47
N VAL A 141 26.45 4.78 -7.15
CA VAL A 141 26.94 6.14 -7.31
C VAL A 141 26.91 6.84 -5.95
N GLN A 142 28.04 7.42 -5.56
CA GLN A 142 28.08 8.41 -4.48
C GLN A 142 27.66 9.75 -5.06
N GLY A 143 26.45 10.21 -4.73
CA GLY A 143 25.89 11.45 -5.28
C GLY A 143 26.59 12.71 -4.76
N PRO A 144 26.69 13.81 -5.53
CA PRO A 144 27.41 15.00 -5.13
C PRO A 144 26.81 15.64 -3.85
N MET A 145 27.59 15.70 -2.77
CA MET A 145 27.19 16.24 -1.48
C MET A 145 27.99 17.51 -1.16
N THR A 146 27.32 18.67 -1.16
CA THR A 146 27.93 19.97 -0.91
C THR A 146 28.68 19.98 0.43
N ARG A 147 29.96 20.40 0.44
CA ARG A 147 30.84 20.40 1.65
C ARG A 147 31.15 19.02 2.25
N VAL A 148 30.82 17.96 1.54
CA VAL A 148 31.14 16.58 1.96
C VAL A 148 32.00 15.95 0.88
N SER A 149 31.48 15.81 -0.35
CA SER A 149 32.23 15.29 -1.48
C SER A 149 32.99 16.39 -2.23
N ASP A 150 33.56 17.35 -1.51
CA ASP A 150 34.49 18.34 -2.05
C ASP A 150 35.96 17.98 -1.74
N VAL A 151 36.25 16.67 -1.63
CA VAL A 151 37.53 16.08 -1.24
C VAL A 151 37.91 14.96 -2.21
N ALA A 152 39.08 15.09 -2.86
CA ALA A 152 39.54 14.15 -3.89
C ALA A 152 39.85 12.77 -3.30
N GLU A 153 40.44 12.72 -2.10
CA GLU A 153 40.80 11.50 -1.39
C GLU A 153 39.58 10.64 -1.08
N PHE A 154 38.45 11.27 -0.72
CA PHE A 154 37.19 10.57 -0.50
C PHE A 154 36.64 9.98 -1.80
N ALA A 155 36.71 10.72 -2.91
CA ALA A 155 36.38 10.18 -4.23
C ALA A 155 37.26 8.96 -4.59
N GLY A 156 38.55 9.02 -4.24
CA GLY A 156 39.49 7.90 -4.29
C GLY A 156 38.97 6.66 -3.56
N LYS A 157 38.54 6.81 -2.31
CA LYS A 157 37.99 5.72 -1.48
C LYS A 157 36.70 5.13 -2.03
N VAL A 158 35.80 5.97 -2.57
CA VAL A 158 34.58 5.48 -3.24
C VAL A 158 34.92 4.64 -4.48
N ALA A 159 35.89 5.09 -5.29
CA ALA A 159 36.33 4.35 -6.47
C ALA A 159 37.05 3.05 -6.11
N GLU A 160 37.86 3.03 -5.06
CA GLU A 160 38.46 1.80 -4.49
C GLU A 160 37.40 0.81 -3.99
N GLY A 161 36.31 1.32 -3.40
CA GLY A 161 35.15 0.52 -3.02
C GLY A 161 34.32 0.00 -4.20
N GLY A 162 34.66 0.39 -5.44
CA GLY A 162 34.03 -0.12 -6.66
C GLY A 162 32.78 0.65 -7.12
N GLY A 163 32.50 1.83 -6.55
CA GLY A 163 31.41 2.73 -6.97
C GLY A 163 31.90 3.92 -7.80
N LEU A 164 30.95 4.72 -8.31
CA LEU A 164 31.25 5.95 -9.06
C LEU A 164 31.17 7.19 -8.14
N PRO A 165 32.29 7.86 -7.83
CA PRO A 165 32.28 9.09 -7.03
C PRO A 165 31.83 10.32 -7.82
N PHE A 166 31.06 11.21 -7.18
CA PHE A 166 30.80 12.56 -7.68
C PHE A 166 31.27 13.64 -6.69
N LEU A 167 32.11 14.53 -7.21
CA LEU A 167 32.50 15.74 -6.50
C LEU A 167 31.40 16.79 -6.51
N ALA A 168 31.25 17.57 -5.45
CA ALA A 168 30.28 18.66 -5.40
C ALA A 168 30.95 20.04 -5.52
N LEU A 169 30.76 20.73 -6.66
CA LEU A 169 31.24 22.11 -6.80
C LEU A 169 30.36 23.09 -6.03
N ALA A 170 29.04 22.91 -6.04
CA ALA A 170 28.09 23.78 -5.36
C ALA A 170 28.36 25.28 -5.63
N LYS A 171 28.61 26.08 -4.58
CA LYS A 171 28.98 27.50 -4.69
C LYS A 171 30.51 27.76 -4.74
N MET A 172 31.31 26.79 -5.16
CA MET A 172 32.77 26.93 -5.28
C MET A 172 33.15 27.81 -6.47
N SER A 173 34.10 28.73 -6.28
CA SER A 173 34.56 29.61 -7.36
C SER A 173 35.26 28.84 -8.48
N GLY A 174 35.33 29.43 -9.68
CA GLY A 174 36.02 28.82 -10.84
C GLY A 174 37.44 28.35 -10.54
N PRO A 175 38.34 29.18 -9.97
CA PRO A 175 39.70 28.76 -9.65
C PRO A 175 39.78 27.57 -8.70
N LYS A 176 38.98 27.56 -7.63
CA LYS A 176 38.93 26.43 -6.68
C LYS A 176 38.33 25.18 -7.31
N SER A 177 37.35 25.35 -8.19
CA SER A 177 36.76 24.24 -8.94
C SER A 177 37.81 23.59 -9.85
N ARG A 178 38.60 24.40 -10.57
CA ARG A 178 39.72 23.90 -11.39
C ARG A 178 40.74 23.15 -10.55
N GLU A 179 41.17 23.72 -9.42
CA GLU A 179 42.12 23.09 -8.50
C GLU A 179 41.63 21.71 -8.04
N LEU A 180 40.40 21.60 -7.53
CA LEU A 180 39.82 20.34 -7.06
C LEU A 180 39.69 19.29 -8.19
N LEU A 181 39.24 19.72 -9.37
CA LEU A 181 39.05 18.82 -10.51
C LEU A 181 40.41 18.33 -11.04
N THR A 182 41.45 19.17 -11.06
CA THR A 182 42.80 18.80 -11.48
C THR A 182 43.40 17.80 -10.50
N SER A 183 43.38 18.08 -9.20
CA SER A 183 43.93 17.16 -8.20
C SER A 183 43.21 15.81 -8.18
N THR A 184 41.89 15.82 -8.43
CA THR A 184 41.11 14.58 -8.54
C THR A 184 41.49 13.77 -9.76
N ARG A 185 41.69 14.41 -10.92
CA ARG A 185 42.16 13.74 -12.14
C ARG A 185 43.54 13.11 -11.92
N GLU A 186 44.44 13.82 -11.27
CA GLU A 186 45.78 13.32 -10.94
C GLU A 186 45.71 12.12 -9.99
N LEU A 187 44.85 12.16 -8.98
CA LEU A 187 44.69 11.08 -8.00
C LEU A 187 44.02 9.82 -8.58
N LEU A 188 42.95 10.00 -9.36
CA LEU A 188 42.15 8.88 -9.86
C LEU A 188 42.68 8.27 -11.17
N GLY A 189 43.49 9.02 -11.93
CA GLY A 189 44.04 8.58 -13.20
C GLY A 189 42.93 8.16 -14.17
N ASP A 190 42.97 6.90 -14.61
CA ASP A 190 42.02 6.32 -15.57
C ASP A 190 40.70 5.84 -14.93
N LYS A 191 40.57 5.89 -13.60
CA LYS A 191 39.33 5.49 -12.93
C LYS A 191 38.20 6.48 -13.25
N SER A 192 36.98 5.99 -13.39
CA SER A 192 35.80 6.83 -13.61
C SER A 192 35.44 7.66 -12.38
N TRP A 193 35.09 8.92 -12.61
CA TRP A 193 34.57 9.84 -11.62
C TRP A 193 33.68 10.90 -12.29
N GLY A 194 32.95 11.66 -11.48
CA GLY A 194 32.13 12.74 -11.99
C GLY A 194 32.10 13.98 -11.11
N VAL A 195 31.43 15.00 -11.63
CA VAL A 195 31.28 16.30 -11.00
C VAL A 195 29.81 16.73 -10.96
N GLY A 196 29.37 17.28 -9.83
CA GLY A 196 28.04 17.83 -9.62
C GLY A 196 28.06 19.36 -9.63
N VAL A 197 27.18 19.94 -10.44
CA VAL A 197 26.96 21.39 -10.58
C VAL A 197 25.49 21.76 -10.43
N LEU A 198 25.24 23.01 -10.03
CA LEU A 198 23.90 23.55 -9.92
C LEU A 198 23.55 24.27 -11.24
N GLY A 199 22.54 23.77 -11.97
CA GLY A 199 22.10 24.36 -13.25
C GLY A 199 21.54 25.78 -13.09
N PHE A 200 20.99 26.08 -11.92
CA PHE A 200 20.39 27.36 -11.54
C PHE A 200 21.37 28.32 -10.81
N ALA A 201 22.65 27.97 -10.69
CA ALA A 201 23.65 28.90 -10.14
C ALA A 201 23.75 30.21 -10.94
N GLU A 202 24.25 31.26 -10.30
CA GLU A 202 24.53 32.55 -10.94
C GLU A 202 25.36 32.37 -12.21
N ARG A 203 25.03 33.13 -13.25
CA ARG A 203 25.56 32.92 -14.61
C ARG A 203 27.09 32.95 -14.66
N GLU A 204 27.72 33.90 -13.96
CA GLU A 204 29.18 34.03 -13.93
C GLU A 204 29.84 32.82 -13.26
N LEU A 205 29.33 32.41 -12.10
CA LEU A 205 29.83 31.25 -11.37
C LEU A 205 29.67 29.97 -12.18
N ARG A 206 28.48 29.76 -12.76
CA ARG A 206 28.17 28.59 -13.58
C ARG A 206 29.08 28.52 -14.80
N ASN A 207 29.27 29.63 -15.51
CA ASN A 207 30.15 29.68 -16.67
C ASN A 207 31.60 29.35 -16.30
N ALA A 208 32.09 29.87 -15.17
CA ALA A 208 33.44 29.57 -14.69
C ALA A 208 33.61 28.09 -14.30
N GLN A 209 32.60 27.49 -13.66
CA GLN A 209 32.59 26.05 -13.35
C GLN A 209 32.52 25.20 -14.61
N PHE A 210 31.66 25.55 -15.57
CA PHE A 210 31.52 24.83 -16.84
C PHE A 210 32.83 24.86 -17.62
N SER A 211 33.48 26.03 -17.70
CA SER A 211 34.79 26.15 -18.33
C SER A 211 35.84 25.24 -17.68
N ALA A 212 35.86 25.12 -16.34
CA ALA A 212 36.78 24.21 -15.66
C ALA A 212 36.46 22.73 -15.96
N ILE A 213 35.18 22.37 -16.09
CA ILE A 213 34.74 21.01 -16.45
C ILE A 213 35.14 20.68 -17.89
N GLU A 214 34.93 21.60 -18.84
CA GLU A 214 35.29 21.43 -20.25
C GLU A 214 36.80 21.32 -20.48
N GLU A 215 37.59 22.02 -19.65
CA GLU A 215 39.05 21.96 -19.66
C GLU A 215 39.56 20.62 -19.14
N ILE A 216 39.04 20.15 -18.00
CA ILE A 216 39.56 18.97 -17.30
C ILE A 216 38.96 17.66 -17.83
N ARG A 217 37.73 17.73 -18.34
CA ARG A 217 36.94 16.63 -18.93
C ARG A 217 36.76 15.43 -18.01
N PRO A 218 36.07 15.58 -16.87
CA PRO A 218 35.67 14.42 -16.08
C PRO A 218 34.81 13.47 -16.92
N PRO A 219 34.91 12.14 -16.75
CA PRO A 219 34.11 11.19 -17.52
C PRO A 219 32.59 11.34 -17.36
N TYR A 220 32.16 11.92 -16.23
CA TYR A 220 30.76 12.14 -15.89
C TYR A 220 30.47 13.52 -15.31
N ALA A 221 29.23 14.00 -15.50
CA ALA A 221 28.71 15.18 -14.84
C ALA A 221 27.27 14.95 -14.34
N VAL A 222 26.86 15.70 -13.32
CA VAL A 222 25.48 15.82 -12.83
C VAL A 222 25.11 17.28 -12.80
N ILE A 223 23.98 17.64 -13.43
CA ILE A 223 23.45 19.00 -13.39
C ILE A 223 22.15 18.99 -12.58
N ALA A 224 22.22 19.44 -11.33
CA ALA A 224 21.06 19.57 -10.46
C ALA A 224 20.20 20.76 -10.91
N GLY A 225 18.93 20.52 -11.26
CA GLY A 225 18.07 21.52 -11.89
C GLY A 225 18.57 21.96 -13.28
N GLY A 226 19.26 21.07 -13.99
CA GLY A 226 19.75 21.30 -15.34
C GLY A 226 18.68 21.12 -16.42
N ARG A 227 19.01 21.58 -17.63
CA ARG A 227 18.19 21.41 -18.83
C ARG A 227 18.88 20.53 -19.88
N PRO A 228 18.14 19.91 -20.82
CA PRO A 228 18.71 19.07 -21.87
C PRO A 228 19.78 19.76 -22.73
N ASP A 229 19.64 21.07 -23.02
CA ASP A 229 20.64 21.85 -23.76
C ASP A 229 22.01 21.86 -23.06
N GLN A 230 22.01 21.99 -21.73
CA GLN A 230 23.23 22.02 -20.93
C GLN A 230 23.90 20.65 -20.92
N ALA A 231 23.13 19.57 -20.74
CA ALA A 231 23.65 18.22 -20.79
C ALA A 231 24.20 17.89 -22.18
N ALA A 232 23.50 18.25 -23.25
CA ALA A 232 23.94 18.03 -24.63
C ALA A 232 25.29 18.71 -24.94
N SER A 233 25.57 19.87 -24.33
CA SER A 233 26.87 20.55 -24.47
C SER A 233 28.04 19.72 -23.92
N PHE A 234 27.85 19.08 -22.77
CA PHE A 234 28.84 18.20 -22.16
C PHE A 234 28.95 16.85 -22.90
N GLU A 235 27.82 16.28 -23.32
CA GLU A 235 27.78 15.02 -24.07
C GLU A 235 28.56 15.11 -25.40
N LYS A 236 28.46 16.24 -26.12
CA LYS A 236 29.24 16.51 -27.34
C LYS A 236 30.76 16.49 -27.12
N GLN A 237 31.20 16.72 -25.89
CA GLN A 237 32.59 16.73 -25.49
C GLN A 237 33.03 15.40 -24.85
N GLY A 238 32.16 14.38 -24.86
CA GLY A 238 32.41 13.06 -24.28
C GLY A 238 32.14 12.97 -22.77
N ILE A 239 31.56 14.00 -22.16
CA ILE A 239 31.23 14.03 -20.73
C ILE A 239 29.78 13.53 -20.56
N ARG A 240 29.63 12.31 -20.04
CA ARG A 240 28.31 11.68 -19.85
C ARG A 240 27.58 12.36 -18.69
N THR A 241 26.44 12.96 -18.97
CA THR A 241 25.80 13.94 -18.09
C THR A 241 24.43 13.47 -17.62
N TYR A 242 24.29 13.32 -16.30
CA TYR A 242 23.02 13.03 -15.64
C TYR A 242 22.24 14.30 -15.34
N LEU A 243 20.94 14.27 -15.63
CA LEU A 243 20.00 15.31 -15.25
C LEU A 243 19.18 14.86 -14.04
N HIS A 244 19.14 15.70 -13.01
CA HIS A 244 18.18 15.55 -11.92
C HIS A 244 16.81 16.04 -12.36
N VAL A 245 15.84 15.14 -12.48
CA VAL A 245 14.50 15.46 -13.01
C VAL A 245 13.46 15.36 -11.89
N PRO A 246 12.79 16.46 -11.50
CA PRO A 246 11.95 16.45 -10.30
C PRO A 246 10.47 16.15 -10.55
N SER A 247 10.02 16.02 -11.82
CA SER A 247 8.64 15.64 -12.14
C SER A 247 8.48 14.79 -13.40
N PRO A 248 7.44 13.92 -13.47
CA PRO A 248 7.14 13.10 -14.65
C PRO A 248 6.95 13.92 -15.93
N GLY A 249 6.27 15.06 -15.84
CA GLY A 249 6.06 15.95 -17.00
C GLY A 249 7.37 16.50 -17.58
N MET A 250 8.33 16.88 -16.73
CA MET A 250 9.65 17.31 -17.20
C MET A 250 10.44 16.15 -17.81
N LEU A 251 10.32 14.94 -17.26
CA LEU A 251 10.99 13.77 -17.83
C LEU A 251 10.52 13.49 -19.25
N GLN A 252 9.21 13.58 -19.51
CA GLN A 252 8.64 13.40 -20.84
C GLN A 252 9.26 14.39 -21.85
N MET A 253 9.36 15.67 -21.47
CA MET A 253 10.01 16.69 -22.30
C MET A 253 11.49 16.38 -22.52
N PHE A 254 12.22 16.00 -21.47
CA PHE A 254 13.67 15.77 -21.56
C PHE A 254 14.00 14.57 -22.44
N VAL A 255 13.19 13.50 -22.38
CA VAL A 255 13.34 12.33 -23.26
C VAL A 255 13.11 12.72 -24.72
N ALA A 256 12.07 13.52 -25.00
CA ALA A 256 11.77 14.02 -26.34
C ALA A 256 12.87 14.94 -26.90
N GLU A 257 13.53 15.72 -26.04
CA GLU A 257 14.68 16.57 -26.37
C GLU A 257 16.01 15.79 -26.50
N GLY A 258 16.00 14.46 -26.35
CA GLY A 258 17.17 13.62 -26.58
C GLY A 258 18.01 13.32 -25.34
N ALA A 259 17.61 13.76 -24.14
CA ALA A 259 18.30 13.36 -22.92
C ALA A 259 18.12 11.85 -22.67
N ARG A 260 19.14 11.19 -22.12
CA ARG A 260 19.13 9.74 -21.87
C ARG A 260 19.63 9.36 -20.48
N ARG A 261 20.04 10.30 -19.62
CA ARG A 261 20.64 9.98 -18.31
C ARG A 261 19.96 10.78 -17.21
N PHE A 262 19.30 10.09 -16.30
CA PHE A 262 18.37 10.69 -15.34
C PHE A 262 18.66 10.24 -13.91
N ILE A 263 18.39 11.14 -12.96
CA ILE A 263 18.35 10.84 -11.53
C ILE A 263 16.92 11.07 -11.04
N PHE A 264 16.34 10.04 -10.41
CA PHE A 264 15.03 10.08 -9.77
C PHE A 264 15.22 10.12 -8.25
N GLU A 265 15.20 11.32 -7.67
CA GLU A 265 15.46 11.53 -6.24
C GLU A 265 14.16 11.81 -5.47
N GLY A 266 13.78 10.88 -4.60
CA GLY A 266 12.62 11.02 -3.73
C GLY A 266 12.87 11.93 -2.53
N ARG A 267 11.77 12.42 -1.94
CA ARG A 267 11.72 13.37 -0.82
C ARG A 267 12.43 12.90 0.46
N GLU A 268 12.72 11.61 0.58
CA GLU A 268 13.48 10.99 1.67
C GLU A 268 14.96 11.37 1.65
N CYS A 269 15.46 11.96 0.56
CA CYS A 269 16.85 12.42 0.40
C CYS A 269 17.24 13.50 1.43
N GLY A 270 18.54 13.62 1.68
CA GLY A 270 19.10 14.69 2.51
C GLY A 270 19.44 15.92 1.68
N GLY A 271 19.31 17.11 2.25
CA GLY A 271 19.48 18.35 1.49
C GLY A 271 18.18 18.81 0.83
N HIS A 272 18.23 19.41 -0.35
CA HIS A 272 17.02 19.94 -1.00
C HIS A 272 16.07 18.81 -1.39
N VAL A 273 14.78 18.95 -1.09
CA VAL A 273 13.80 17.88 -1.31
C VAL A 273 12.70 18.27 -2.30
N GLY A 274 12.32 17.32 -3.16
CA GLY A 274 11.12 17.42 -3.99
C GLY A 274 9.81 17.13 -3.21
N PRO A 275 8.64 17.33 -3.85
CA PRO A 275 7.35 17.12 -3.19
C PRO A 275 6.94 15.65 -3.05
N ARG A 276 7.51 14.73 -3.83
CA ARG A 276 7.08 13.32 -3.91
C ARG A 276 8.01 12.39 -3.15
N SER A 277 7.43 11.41 -2.45
CA SER A 277 8.17 10.27 -1.90
C SER A 277 8.83 9.44 -3.01
N SER A 278 9.89 8.73 -2.64
CA SER A 278 10.66 7.86 -3.51
C SER A 278 9.78 6.92 -4.32
N PHE A 279 8.93 6.10 -3.70
CA PHE A 279 8.13 5.13 -4.44
C PHE A 279 7.19 5.76 -5.47
N VAL A 280 6.52 6.85 -5.10
CA VAL A 280 5.59 7.53 -6.01
C VAL A 280 6.36 8.18 -7.16
N LEU A 281 7.48 8.84 -6.88
CA LEU A 281 8.33 9.42 -7.91
C LEU A 281 8.91 8.35 -8.83
N TRP A 282 9.53 7.31 -8.27
CA TRP A 282 10.19 6.24 -9.00
C TRP A 282 9.24 5.52 -9.95
N GLU A 283 8.05 5.12 -9.48
CA GLU A 283 7.07 4.45 -10.33
C GLU A 283 6.50 5.40 -11.40
N SER A 284 6.16 6.64 -11.04
CA SER A 284 5.66 7.62 -12.01
C SER A 284 6.67 7.91 -13.13
N MET A 285 7.95 8.08 -12.77
CA MET A 285 9.02 8.32 -13.74
C MET A 285 9.32 7.08 -14.58
N SER A 286 9.30 5.89 -13.98
CA SER A 286 9.49 4.63 -14.68
C SER A 286 8.37 4.39 -15.71
N ARG A 287 7.12 4.71 -15.37
CA ARG A 287 5.99 4.68 -16.30
C ARG A 287 6.18 5.62 -17.48
N VAL A 288 6.67 6.85 -17.27
CA VAL A 288 7.00 7.78 -18.36
C VAL A 288 8.02 7.15 -19.32
N LEU A 289 9.09 6.54 -18.81
CA LEU A 289 10.09 5.87 -19.65
C LEU A 289 9.53 4.65 -20.40
N ARG A 290 8.71 3.83 -19.74
CA ARG A 290 8.05 2.68 -20.37
C ARG A 290 7.11 3.10 -21.50
N ASN A 291 6.43 4.23 -21.33
CA ASN A 291 5.48 4.78 -22.28
C ASN A 291 6.13 5.65 -23.38
N ALA A 292 7.43 5.95 -23.28
CA ALA A 292 8.15 6.80 -24.23
C ALA A 292 8.38 6.16 -25.62
N LYS A 293 8.01 4.88 -25.81
CA LYS A 293 8.12 4.15 -27.09
C LYS A 293 9.50 4.26 -27.76
N LEU A 294 10.55 4.17 -26.95
CA LEU A 294 11.93 4.18 -27.43
C LEU A 294 12.25 2.91 -28.23
N SER A 295 13.07 3.04 -29.28
CA SER A 295 13.65 1.87 -29.94
C SER A 295 14.59 1.10 -29.00
N PRO A 296 14.88 -0.20 -29.24
CA PRO A 296 15.79 -0.98 -28.39
C PRO A 296 17.17 -0.33 -28.19
N ASP A 297 17.73 0.28 -29.24
CA ASP A 297 19.02 0.98 -29.16
C ASP A 297 18.94 2.25 -28.30
N GLU A 298 17.85 3.00 -28.42
CA GLU A 298 17.61 4.17 -27.57
C GLU A 298 17.42 3.77 -26.12
N ALA A 299 16.62 2.74 -25.85
CA ALA A 299 16.41 2.23 -24.49
C ALA A 299 17.73 1.75 -23.86
N ALA A 300 18.58 1.06 -24.61
CA ALA A 300 19.91 0.63 -24.17
C ALA A 300 20.86 1.81 -23.85
N SER A 301 20.61 2.98 -24.42
CA SER A 301 21.35 4.22 -24.11
C SER A 301 20.86 4.91 -22.83
N VAL A 302 19.66 4.57 -22.33
CA VAL A 302 19.06 5.20 -21.15
C VAL A 302 19.74 4.72 -19.87
N HIS A 303 20.15 5.67 -19.04
CA HIS A 303 20.65 5.44 -17.69
C HIS A 303 19.69 6.06 -16.68
N VAL A 304 19.32 5.30 -15.64
CA VAL A 304 18.49 5.77 -14.54
C VAL A 304 19.20 5.50 -13.21
N LEU A 305 19.34 6.53 -12.40
CA LEU A 305 19.81 6.43 -11.03
C LEU A 305 18.65 6.70 -10.07
N PHE A 306 18.31 5.72 -9.26
CA PHE A 306 17.33 5.87 -8.20
C PHE A 306 18.01 6.43 -6.95
N ALA A 307 17.42 7.47 -6.36
CA ALA A 307 17.97 8.20 -5.23
C ALA A 307 16.88 8.53 -4.19
N GLY A 308 17.31 8.73 -2.94
CA GLY A 308 16.43 9.03 -1.80
C GLY A 308 15.94 7.76 -1.11
N GLY A 309 16.27 7.58 0.17
CA GLY A 309 15.78 6.42 0.94
C GLY A 309 16.58 5.12 0.80
N ILE A 310 17.68 5.10 0.04
CA ILE A 310 18.48 3.89 -0.24
C ILE A 310 19.68 3.83 0.71
N HIS A 311 19.81 2.74 1.47
CA HIS A 311 20.91 2.62 2.43
C HIS A 311 21.32 1.19 2.80
N ASP A 312 20.58 0.16 2.41
CA ASP A 312 20.81 -1.23 2.82
C ASP A 312 20.24 -2.24 1.80
N SER A 313 20.32 -3.53 2.11
CA SER A 313 19.79 -4.60 1.27
C SER A 313 18.26 -4.53 1.10
N VAL A 314 17.51 -4.05 2.09
CA VAL A 314 16.04 -3.97 2.04
C VAL A 314 15.60 -2.88 1.08
N SER A 315 16.09 -1.66 1.28
CA SER A 315 15.80 -0.51 0.43
C SER A 315 16.25 -0.73 -1.02
N ALA A 316 17.42 -1.33 -1.25
CA ALA A 316 17.86 -1.68 -2.61
C ALA A 316 17.02 -2.80 -3.26
N SER A 317 16.49 -3.74 -2.46
CA SER A 317 15.53 -4.75 -2.96
C SER A 317 14.22 -4.09 -3.40
N MET A 318 13.75 -3.08 -2.67
CA MET A 318 12.56 -2.31 -3.04
C MET A 318 12.76 -1.52 -4.33
N VAL A 319 13.94 -0.93 -4.55
CA VAL A 319 14.28 -0.29 -5.83
C VAL A 319 14.28 -1.31 -6.96
N ALA A 320 14.76 -2.54 -6.73
CA ALA A 320 14.77 -3.58 -7.76
C ALA A 320 13.37 -3.87 -8.32
N ALA A 321 12.36 -3.97 -7.44
CA ALA A 321 10.98 -4.20 -7.86
C ALA A 321 10.44 -3.11 -8.80
N VAL A 322 10.77 -1.85 -8.53
CA VAL A 322 10.34 -0.71 -9.36
C VAL A 322 11.16 -0.60 -10.65
N ALA A 323 12.44 -0.94 -10.58
CA ALA A 323 13.38 -0.79 -11.69
C ALA A 323 13.37 -1.95 -12.68
N GLN A 324 12.95 -3.16 -12.27
CA GLN A 324 12.97 -4.36 -13.10
C GLN A 324 12.25 -4.18 -14.46
N PRO A 325 11.05 -3.58 -14.54
CA PRO A 325 10.41 -3.31 -15.83
C PRO A 325 11.21 -2.41 -16.79
N LEU A 326 12.11 -1.55 -16.27
CA LEU A 326 13.01 -0.74 -17.11
C LEU A 326 14.18 -1.58 -17.63
N VAL A 327 14.68 -2.50 -16.81
CA VAL A 327 15.74 -3.44 -17.19
C VAL A 327 15.26 -4.39 -18.29
N ASP A 328 14.01 -4.85 -18.20
CA ASP A 328 13.39 -5.72 -19.21
C ASP A 328 13.28 -5.01 -20.58
N LEU A 329 13.21 -3.67 -20.60
CA LEU A 329 13.28 -2.84 -21.80
C LEU A 329 14.72 -2.55 -22.28
N GLY A 330 15.74 -3.09 -21.60
CA GLY A 330 17.15 -2.91 -21.92
C GLY A 330 17.80 -1.66 -21.31
N MET A 331 17.10 -0.90 -20.47
CA MET A 331 17.65 0.30 -19.84
C MET A 331 18.67 -0.05 -18.73
N LYS A 332 19.61 0.85 -18.48
CA LYS A 332 20.65 0.67 -17.46
C LYS A 332 20.26 1.39 -16.17
N VAL A 333 20.14 0.65 -15.08
CA VAL A 333 19.68 1.19 -13.79
C VAL A 333 20.75 1.08 -12.70
N GLY A 334 20.71 1.99 -11.74
CA GLY A 334 21.67 2.05 -10.63
C GLY A 334 21.13 2.76 -9.40
N LEU A 335 21.91 2.67 -8.33
CA LEU A 335 21.61 3.25 -7.03
C LEU A 335 22.48 4.49 -6.80
N LEU A 336 21.88 5.60 -6.43
CA LEU A 336 22.58 6.80 -5.98
C LEU A 336 22.31 7.02 -4.49
N MET A 337 23.38 7.05 -3.71
CA MET A 337 23.31 7.25 -2.27
C MET A 337 24.12 8.47 -1.84
N GLY A 338 23.57 9.23 -0.89
CA GLY A 338 24.27 10.30 -0.19
C GLY A 338 24.43 9.93 1.28
N THR A 339 23.32 9.91 2.02
CA THR A 339 23.31 9.68 3.47
C THR A 339 23.97 8.38 3.91
N ALA A 340 23.84 7.29 3.15
CA ALA A 340 24.48 6.02 3.50
C ALA A 340 26.02 6.14 3.61
N TYR A 341 26.65 6.98 2.77
CA TYR A 341 28.09 7.22 2.84
C TYR A 341 28.53 7.96 4.11
N LEU A 342 27.63 8.69 4.78
CA LEU A 342 27.95 9.36 6.05
C LEU A 342 28.27 8.36 7.18
N PHE A 343 27.84 7.11 7.02
CA PHE A 343 28.13 6.01 7.94
C PHE A 343 29.38 5.21 7.55
N THR A 344 30.13 5.66 6.53
CA THR A 344 31.37 4.97 6.14
C THR A 344 32.54 5.44 7.00
N LYS A 345 33.53 4.59 7.29
CA LYS A 345 34.71 4.97 8.08
C LYS A 345 35.58 5.97 7.29
N GLU A 346 35.70 5.72 5.99
CA GLU A 346 36.52 6.46 5.05
C GLU A 346 36.10 7.93 4.92
N ILE A 347 34.83 8.27 5.16
CA ILE A 347 34.35 9.66 5.07
C ILE A 347 34.95 10.57 6.16
N VAL A 348 35.30 10.01 7.32
CA VAL A 348 35.99 10.73 8.40
C VAL A 348 37.50 10.66 8.20
N GLU A 349 38.03 9.48 7.84
CA GLU A 349 39.47 9.28 7.59
C GLU A 349 40.03 10.22 6.51
N THR A 350 39.23 10.54 5.50
CA THR A 350 39.59 11.45 4.40
C THR A 350 39.27 12.91 4.69
N ASN A 351 38.71 13.25 5.86
CA ASN A 351 38.22 14.59 6.20
C ASN A 351 37.14 15.13 5.25
N ALA A 352 36.38 14.24 4.59
CA ALA A 352 35.17 14.63 3.87
C ALA A 352 34.14 15.22 4.83
N ILE A 353 34.03 14.65 6.04
CA ILE A 353 33.38 15.29 7.20
C ILE A 353 34.23 15.14 8.46
N VAL A 354 34.00 16.00 9.45
CA VAL A 354 34.53 15.82 10.80
C VAL A 354 33.74 14.74 11.57
N SER A 355 34.38 14.11 12.56
CA SER A 355 33.79 13.03 13.38
C SER A 355 32.46 13.43 14.04
N GLY A 356 32.34 14.69 14.49
CA GLY A 356 31.10 15.21 15.07
C GLY A 356 29.88 15.12 14.14
N PHE A 357 30.09 15.23 12.82
CA PHE A 357 29.00 15.05 11.85
C PHE A 357 28.54 13.60 11.77
N GLN A 358 29.48 12.65 11.71
CA GLN A 358 29.13 11.23 11.70
C GLN A 358 28.45 10.81 13.01
N GLN A 359 28.90 11.33 14.15
CA GLN A 359 28.25 11.07 15.44
C GLN A 359 26.82 11.60 15.47
N GLU A 360 26.57 12.80 14.95
CA GLU A 360 25.21 13.34 14.86
C GLU A 360 24.35 12.53 13.88
N ALA A 361 24.91 12.05 12.76
CA ALA A 361 24.22 11.15 11.84
C ALA A 361 23.77 9.85 12.53
N ILE A 362 24.63 9.25 13.36
CA ILE A 362 24.31 8.04 14.14
C ILE A 362 23.26 8.29 15.23
N ARG A 363 23.26 9.49 15.84
CA ARG A 363 22.28 9.89 16.86
C ARG A 363 20.92 10.30 16.29
N THR A 364 20.83 10.51 14.99
CA THR A 364 19.63 11.05 14.36
C THR A 364 18.51 10.01 14.41
N GLU A 365 17.49 10.23 15.23
CA GLU A 365 16.27 9.41 15.28
C GLU A 365 15.19 9.94 14.32
N GLU A 366 15.25 11.22 13.97
CA GLU A 366 14.30 11.85 13.06
C GLU A 366 14.93 12.99 12.25
N THR A 367 14.35 13.27 11.09
CA THR A 367 14.74 14.41 10.24
C THR A 367 13.57 15.35 10.06
N VAL A 368 13.88 16.62 9.87
CA VAL A 368 12.90 17.68 9.62
C VAL A 368 13.21 18.37 8.30
N ILE A 369 12.20 19.00 7.72
CA ILE A 369 12.36 19.84 6.54
C ILE A 369 12.30 21.29 7.00
N VAL A 370 13.41 22.01 6.88
CA VAL A 370 13.44 23.46 7.04
C VAL A 370 13.10 24.10 5.69
N GLU A 371 12.03 24.88 5.65
CA GLU A 371 11.53 25.49 4.41
C GLU A 371 11.61 27.00 4.52
N SER A 372 12.49 27.61 3.71
CA SER A 372 12.65 29.07 3.62
C SER A 372 11.54 29.71 2.79
N GLY A 373 10.97 29.00 1.83
CA GLY A 373 9.84 29.45 1.02
C GLY A 373 9.21 28.30 0.23
N PRO A 374 8.07 28.52 -0.43
CA PRO A 374 7.37 27.46 -1.17
C PRO A 374 8.31 26.74 -2.13
N GLY A 375 8.41 25.41 -1.99
CA GLY A 375 9.27 24.57 -2.82
C GLY A 375 10.78 24.65 -2.49
N HIS A 376 11.18 25.41 -1.49
CA HIS A 376 12.57 25.55 -1.03
C HIS A 376 12.77 24.82 0.31
N GLY A 377 12.43 23.53 0.31
CA GLY A 377 12.59 22.65 1.46
C GLY A 377 13.96 22.00 1.50
N THR A 378 14.63 22.05 2.65
CA THR A 378 15.88 21.34 2.89
C THR A 378 15.72 20.39 4.07
N ARG A 379 16.00 19.10 3.88
CA ARG A 379 15.99 18.10 4.93
C ARG A 379 17.31 18.09 5.69
N CYS A 380 17.21 18.10 7.01
CA CYS A 380 18.33 17.95 7.94
C CYS A 380 17.92 17.16 9.19
N ALA A 381 18.92 16.73 9.98
CA ALA A 381 18.69 16.16 11.30
C ALA A 381 17.93 17.15 12.19
N ARG A 382 17.10 16.65 13.09
CA ARG A 382 16.46 17.51 14.09
C ARG A 382 17.46 17.87 15.19
N THR A 383 18.01 19.08 15.11
CA THR A 383 18.92 19.65 16.12
C THR A 383 18.41 20.99 16.64
N ASP A 384 19.11 21.59 17.62
CA ASP A 384 18.83 22.95 18.12
C ASP A 384 18.69 23.98 16.99
N PHE A 385 19.51 23.87 15.94
CA PHE A 385 19.44 24.74 14.77
C PHE A 385 18.06 24.68 14.11
N SER A 386 17.52 23.48 13.90
CA SER A 386 16.21 23.32 13.27
C SER A 386 15.07 23.86 14.14
N GLN A 387 15.20 23.78 15.47
CA GLN A 387 14.25 24.36 16.41
C GLN A 387 14.30 25.89 16.38
N LYS A 388 15.51 26.48 16.40
CA LYS A 388 15.70 27.93 16.23
C LYS A 388 15.12 28.43 14.91
N PHE A 389 15.33 27.69 13.82
CA PHE A 389 14.75 28.00 12.50
C PHE A 389 13.21 28.02 12.56
N ALA A 390 12.60 26.99 13.18
CA ALA A 390 11.14 26.91 13.32
C ALA A 390 10.58 28.07 14.17
N LEU A 391 11.27 28.44 15.24
CA LEU A 391 10.89 29.59 16.09
C LEU A 391 10.97 30.91 15.34
N GLU A 392 12.05 31.15 14.58
CA GLU A 392 12.20 32.37 13.78
C GLU A 392 11.11 32.45 12.70
N LYS A 393 10.84 31.34 12.00
CA LYS A 393 9.74 31.27 11.02
C LYS A 393 8.39 31.59 11.66
N ARG A 394 8.11 31.04 12.85
CA ARG A 394 6.87 31.30 13.60
C ARG A 394 6.74 32.78 13.97
N LYS A 395 7.82 33.37 14.48
CA LYS A 395 7.86 34.79 14.84
C LYS A 395 7.53 35.67 13.62
N LEU A 396 8.19 35.45 12.49
CA LEU A 396 7.98 36.23 11.27
C LEU A 396 6.54 36.08 10.72
N LEU A 397 5.93 34.90 10.85
CA LEU A 397 4.52 34.67 10.48
C LEU A 397 3.55 35.40 11.41
N GLN A 398 3.82 35.41 12.73
CA GLN A 398 3.02 36.14 13.71
C GLN A 398 3.10 37.66 13.52
N GLU A 399 4.26 38.15 13.10
CA GLU A 399 4.49 39.56 12.73
C GLU A 399 3.86 39.94 11.37
N GLN A 400 3.20 39.00 10.67
CA GLN A 400 2.64 39.18 9.34
C GLN A 400 3.66 39.74 8.33
N ALA A 401 4.92 39.32 8.46
CA ALA A 401 5.98 39.76 7.56
C ALA A 401 5.69 39.36 6.10
N PRO A 402 6.07 40.18 5.10
CA PRO A 402 5.94 39.82 3.69
C PRO A 402 6.67 38.51 3.36
N VAL A 403 6.09 37.68 2.48
CA VAL A 403 6.61 36.34 2.14
C VAL A 403 8.07 36.38 1.67
N GLU A 404 8.42 37.41 0.90
CA GLU A 404 9.77 37.64 0.38
C GLU A 404 10.78 37.92 1.51
N LEU A 405 10.39 38.74 2.49
CA LEU A 405 11.22 39.05 3.66
C LEU A 405 11.41 37.81 4.54
N ILE A 406 10.34 37.02 4.72
CA ILE A 406 10.44 35.73 5.43
C ILE A 406 11.48 34.84 4.75
N ARG A 407 11.40 34.71 3.42
CA ARG A 407 12.33 33.88 2.66
C ARG A 407 13.77 34.36 2.81
N GLU A 408 14.02 35.64 2.57
CA GLU A 408 15.36 36.22 2.68
C GLU A 408 15.96 35.99 4.07
N ARG A 409 15.17 36.25 5.12
CA ARG A 409 15.64 36.09 6.51
C ARG A 409 15.97 34.65 6.87
N LEU A 410 15.14 33.71 6.43
CA LEU A 410 15.36 32.28 6.66
C LEU A 410 16.53 31.73 5.82
N GLU A 411 16.75 32.26 4.61
CA GLU A 411 17.93 31.90 3.80
C GLU A 411 19.24 32.41 4.40
N GLU A 412 19.26 33.63 4.93
CA GLU A 412 20.40 34.15 5.71
C GLU A 412 20.71 33.24 6.90
N PHE A 413 19.67 32.74 7.58
CA PHE A 413 19.81 31.88 8.74
C PHE A 413 20.52 30.55 8.41
N ASN A 414 20.27 30.01 7.21
CA ASN A 414 20.87 28.78 6.69
C ASN A 414 22.32 28.97 6.21
N LEU A 415 22.74 30.22 5.94
CA LEU A 415 24.00 30.50 5.27
C LEU A 415 25.21 30.03 6.10
N GLY A 416 26.02 29.12 5.53
CA GLY A 416 27.23 28.62 6.17
C GLY A 416 27.02 27.54 7.23
N ARG A 417 25.77 27.23 7.62
CA ARG A 417 25.43 26.25 8.66
C ARG A 417 25.83 24.82 8.31
N LEU A 418 25.77 24.46 7.03
CA LEU A 418 26.30 23.18 6.56
C LEU A 418 27.82 23.09 6.71
N ARG A 419 28.55 24.19 6.55
CA ARG A 419 30.03 24.20 6.73
C ARG A 419 30.41 24.03 8.20
N VAL A 420 29.65 24.66 9.10
CA VAL A 420 29.77 24.45 10.54
C VAL A 420 29.62 22.96 10.85
N ALA A 421 28.53 22.34 10.37
CA ALA A 421 28.29 20.92 10.58
C ALA A 421 29.40 20.04 9.97
N SER A 422 29.64 20.14 8.66
CA SER A 422 30.48 19.17 7.92
C SER A 422 31.98 19.35 8.14
N LYS A 423 32.46 20.58 8.27
CA LYS A 423 33.90 20.90 8.33
C LYS A 423 34.34 21.42 9.70
N GLY A 424 33.43 21.65 10.64
CA GLY A 424 33.77 22.18 11.96
C GLY A 424 34.38 23.58 11.91
N ILE A 425 34.01 24.39 10.91
CA ILE A 425 34.54 25.76 10.73
C ILE A 425 33.43 26.77 10.42
N VAL A 426 33.59 27.98 10.94
CA VAL A 426 32.68 29.11 10.72
C VAL A 426 33.45 30.32 10.17
N ARG A 427 32.77 31.19 9.43
CA ARG A 427 33.35 32.44 8.93
C ARG A 427 33.03 33.56 9.91
N ARG A 428 34.04 34.08 10.63
CA ARG A 428 33.88 35.21 11.57
C ARG A 428 34.47 36.47 10.95
N ALA A 429 33.74 37.58 11.08
CA ALA A 429 34.23 38.91 10.76
C ALA A 429 34.56 39.62 12.07
N GLU A 430 35.83 39.97 12.28
CA GLU A 430 36.24 40.87 13.36
C GLU A 430 36.21 42.31 12.83
N GLN A 431 35.82 43.28 13.67
CA GLN A 431 35.75 44.68 13.27
C GLN A 431 37.09 45.15 12.69
N GLY A 432 37.09 45.56 11.42
CA GLY A 432 38.28 46.09 10.72
C GLY A 432 39.20 45.04 10.07
N MET A 433 38.90 43.74 10.17
CA MET A 433 39.72 42.66 9.57
C MET A 433 38.94 41.85 8.53
N PRO A 434 39.60 41.34 7.47
CA PRO A 434 38.95 40.47 6.49
C PRO A 434 38.46 39.18 7.16
N SER A 435 37.25 38.75 6.81
CA SER A 435 36.61 37.55 7.36
C SER A 435 37.54 36.31 7.28
N ARG A 436 37.76 35.63 8.41
CA ARG A 436 38.59 34.41 8.49
C ARG A 436 37.75 33.18 8.84
N LEU A 437 38.21 32.01 8.41
CA LEU A 437 37.63 30.72 8.80
C LEU A 437 38.28 30.28 10.11
N THR A 438 37.46 30.03 11.13
CA THR A 438 37.90 29.60 12.46
C THR A 438 37.26 28.27 12.82
N PRO A 439 37.98 27.33 13.47
CA PRO A 439 37.39 26.12 14.04
C PRO A 439 36.29 26.43 15.04
N VAL A 440 35.27 25.57 15.10
CA VAL A 440 34.25 25.58 16.15
C VAL A 440 34.42 24.38 17.08
N GLY A 441 34.06 24.54 18.35
CA GLY A 441 34.02 23.41 19.29
C GLY A 441 32.82 22.49 19.02
N GLU A 442 32.83 21.27 19.55
CA GLU A 442 31.77 20.27 19.35
C GLU A 442 30.38 20.78 19.76
N GLY A 443 30.28 21.54 20.85
CA GLY A 443 29.02 22.14 21.31
C GLY A 443 28.45 23.15 20.31
N GLU A 444 29.28 24.09 19.84
CA GLU A 444 28.89 25.06 18.80
C GLU A 444 28.55 24.35 17.48
N GLN A 445 29.33 23.35 17.09
CA GLN A 445 29.04 22.54 15.90
C GLN A 445 27.65 21.90 15.97
N ARG A 446 27.27 21.32 17.11
CA ARG A 446 25.98 20.66 17.29
C ARG A 446 24.81 21.65 17.31
N THR A 447 24.97 22.75 18.03
CA THR A 447 23.90 23.73 18.21
C THR A 447 23.65 24.59 16.97
N ASP A 448 24.70 24.89 16.21
CA ASP A 448 24.66 25.84 15.08
C ASP A 448 24.89 25.18 13.72
N GLY A 449 25.18 23.88 13.68
CA GLY A 449 25.35 23.11 12.45
C GLY A 449 24.01 22.66 11.85
N MET A 450 23.93 22.76 10.52
CA MET A 450 22.83 22.15 9.75
C MET A 450 23.32 20.86 9.11
N TYR A 451 22.90 19.73 9.68
CA TYR A 451 23.28 18.38 9.25
C TYR A 451 22.33 17.91 8.14
N MET A 452 22.63 18.25 6.88
CA MET A 452 21.83 17.80 5.74
C MET A 452 21.93 16.28 5.60
N ILE A 453 20.86 15.58 5.95
CA ILE A 453 20.81 14.12 6.04
C ILE A 453 19.41 13.62 5.70
N GLY A 454 19.33 12.47 5.02
CA GLY A 454 18.09 11.82 4.62
C GLY A 454 17.43 11.06 5.76
N GLN A 455 16.17 10.67 5.58
CA GLN A 455 15.40 9.96 6.61
C GLN A 455 16.02 8.62 7.02
N VAL A 456 16.78 7.99 6.14
CA VAL A 456 17.47 6.73 6.39
C VAL A 456 18.53 6.79 7.50
N ALA A 457 18.93 7.99 7.94
CA ALA A 457 19.78 8.12 9.12
C ALA A 457 19.14 7.52 10.37
N ALA A 458 17.82 7.65 10.52
CA ALA A 458 17.05 7.05 11.60
C ALA A 458 17.04 5.51 11.60
N LEU A 459 17.49 4.90 10.49
CA LEU A 459 17.49 3.45 10.29
C LEU A 459 18.90 2.85 10.35
N ARG A 460 19.95 3.66 10.55
CA ARG A 460 21.34 3.19 10.62
C ARG A 460 21.98 3.56 11.95
N ALA A 461 22.43 2.55 12.69
CA ALA A 461 23.10 2.73 13.99
C ALA A 461 24.63 2.53 13.92
N ASN A 462 25.13 1.81 12.91
CA ASN A 462 26.53 1.37 12.86
C ASN A 462 27.29 1.95 11.67
N THR A 463 28.57 2.18 11.86
CA THR A 463 29.49 2.51 10.77
C THR A 463 29.94 1.26 10.04
N CYS A 464 30.27 1.42 8.76
CA CYS A 464 30.76 0.37 7.87
C CYS A 464 31.90 0.91 7.00
N SER A 465 32.57 0.06 6.23
CA SER A 465 33.39 0.50 5.11
C SER A 465 32.54 0.80 3.89
N ILE A 466 33.07 1.58 2.94
CA ILE A 466 32.43 1.79 1.65
C ILE A 466 32.18 0.45 0.94
N ARG A 467 33.13 -0.48 1.05
CA ARG A 467 33.04 -1.82 0.44
C ARG A 467 31.84 -2.61 0.98
N GLU A 468 31.73 -2.68 2.31
CA GLU A 468 30.60 -3.36 2.99
C GLU A 468 29.26 -2.72 2.59
N LEU A 469 29.19 -1.39 2.52
CA LEU A 469 27.99 -0.69 2.07
C LEU A 469 27.59 -1.10 0.64
N HIS A 470 28.54 -1.12 -0.29
CA HIS A 470 28.26 -1.52 -1.68
C HIS A 470 27.83 -2.98 -1.79
N GLU A 471 28.49 -3.89 -1.07
CA GLU A 471 28.12 -5.31 -1.01
C GLU A 471 26.73 -5.52 -0.41
N GLU A 472 26.39 -4.78 0.66
CA GLU A 472 25.08 -4.83 1.31
C GLU A 472 23.95 -4.44 0.34
N VAL A 473 24.05 -3.28 -0.33
CA VAL A 473 23.01 -2.80 -1.23
C VAL A 473 22.95 -3.56 -2.56
N CYS A 474 24.01 -4.28 -2.93
CA CYS A 474 24.06 -5.02 -4.19
C CYS A 474 23.82 -6.53 -3.98
N GLU A 475 24.84 -7.22 -3.46
CA GLU A 475 24.80 -8.67 -3.28
C GLU A 475 23.79 -9.05 -2.19
N GLY A 476 23.72 -8.29 -1.10
CA GLY A 476 22.75 -8.49 -0.03
C GLY A 476 21.30 -8.37 -0.52
N ALA A 477 21.00 -7.37 -1.37
CA ALA A 477 19.69 -7.21 -1.99
C ALA A 477 19.33 -8.38 -2.92
N THR A 478 20.29 -8.85 -3.72
CA THR A 478 20.11 -10.01 -4.61
C THR A 478 19.81 -11.28 -3.81
N GLN A 479 20.57 -11.52 -2.74
CA GLN A 479 20.36 -12.67 -1.85
C GLN A 479 18.98 -12.61 -1.17
N ARG A 480 18.54 -11.42 -0.76
CA ARG A 480 17.22 -11.21 -0.15
C ARG A 480 16.10 -11.60 -1.12
N TRP A 481 16.16 -11.15 -2.37
CA TRP A 481 15.17 -11.52 -3.39
C TRP A 481 15.13 -13.03 -3.63
N ASN A 482 16.28 -13.67 -3.78
CA ASN A 482 16.35 -15.12 -3.99
C ASN A 482 15.74 -15.90 -2.80
N ARG A 483 15.96 -15.43 -1.56
CA ARG A 483 15.34 -16.02 -0.37
C ARG A 483 13.83 -15.81 -0.35
N GLN A 484 13.36 -14.59 -0.64
CA GLN A 484 11.93 -14.28 -0.66
C GLN A 484 11.21 -15.10 -1.74
N ALA A 485 11.78 -15.17 -2.94
CA ALA A 485 11.23 -15.95 -4.03
C ALA A 485 11.15 -17.44 -3.71
N ALA A 486 12.16 -18.00 -3.05
CA ALA A 486 12.12 -19.39 -2.59
C ALA A 486 11.00 -19.63 -1.56
N SER A 487 10.74 -18.67 -0.65
CA SER A 487 9.66 -18.79 0.35
C SER A 487 8.25 -18.55 -0.22
N CYS A 488 8.14 -17.78 -1.29
CA CYS A 488 6.88 -17.40 -1.92
C CYS A 488 6.49 -18.28 -3.11
N ARG A 489 7.21 -19.38 -3.39
CA ARG A 489 6.78 -20.36 -4.39
C ARG A 489 5.41 -20.90 -3.97
N VAL A 490 4.38 -20.30 -4.55
CA VAL A 490 3.00 -20.76 -4.49
C VAL A 490 3.04 -22.21 -4.95
N VAL A 491 2.51 -23.12 -4.14
CA VAL A 491 2.24 -24.50 -4.55
C VAL A 491 1.59 -24.41 -5.92
N GLU A 492 2.23 -24.96 -6.97
CA GLU A 492 1.65 -25.00 -8.31
C GLU A 492 0.21 -25.46 -8.17
N LYS A 493 -0.72 -24.52 -8.33
CA LYS A 493 -2.13 -24.83 -8.24
C LYS A 493 -2.36 -25.73 -9.44
N GLN A 494 -2.67 -27.01 -9.20
CA GLN A 494 -3.06 -27.91 -10.28
C GLN A 494 -4.06 -27.16 -11.16
N PRO A 495 -3.91 -27.21 -12.50
CA PRO A 495 -4.80 -26.50 -13.39
C PRO A 495 -6.23 -26.86 -13.00
N ALA A 496 -6.99 -25.85 -12.61
CA ALA A 496 -8.37 -26.07 -12.22
C ALA A 496 -9.09 -26.73 -13.41
N PRO A 497 -9.98 -27.72 -13.18
CA PRO A 497 -10.78 -28.27 -14.25
C PRO A 497 -11.54 -27.14 -14.96
N GLU A 498 -11.82 -27.31 -16.25
CA GLU A 498 -12.61 -26.34 -17.00
C GLU A 498 -13.95 -26.09 -16.28
N PRO A 499 -14.38 -24.82 -16.15
CA PRO A 499 -15.68 -24.50 -15.55
C PRO A 499 -16.81 -25.21 -16.28
N LEU A 500 -17.85 -25.60 -15.53
CA LEU A 500 -19.08 -26.09 -16.15
C LEU A 500 -19.82 -24.94 -16.84
N ASP A 501 -20.49 -25.21 -17.96
CA ASP A 501 -21.40 -24.28 -18.65
C ASP A 501 -22.73 -24.13 -17.88
N VAL A 502 -22.65 -23.73 -16.61
CA VAL A 502 -23.77 -23.56 -15.70
C VAL A 502 -23.76 -22.12 -15.17
N ALA A 503 -24.89 -21.42 -15.30
CA ALA A 503 -25.07 -20.09 -14.76
C ALA A 503 -25.85 -20.14 -13.44
N ILE A 504 -25.38 -19.42 -12.43
CA ILE A 504 -26.17 -19.11 -11.23
C ILE A 504 -27.01 -17.88 -11.55
N VAL A 505 -28.33 -18.07 -11.71
CA VAL A 505 -29.26 -17.01 -12.14
C VAL A 505 -30.05 -16.38 -11.00
N GLY A 506 -29.99 -16.95 -9.80
CA GLY A 506 -30.58 -16.38 -8.59
C GLY A 506 -30.06 -17.07 -7.35
N MET A 507 -30.14 -16.39 -6.21
CA MET A 507 -29.72 -16.91 -4.90
C MET A 507 -30.68 -16.45 -3.81
N SER A 508 -30.86 -17.27 -2.76
CA SER A 508 -31.52 -16.83 -1.52
C SER A 508 -30.87 -17.50 -0.31
N CYS A 509 -30.93 -16.86 0.87
CA CYS A 509 -30.49 -17.48 2.11
C CYS A 509 -31.29 -16.97 3.31
N LEU A 510 -31.41 -17.84 4.32
CA LEU A 510 -31.88 -17.52 5.65
C LEU A 510 -30.93 -18.19 6.64
N LEU A 511 -30.21 -17.37 7.40
CA LEU A 511 -29.18 -17.80 8.35
C LEU A 511 -29.32 -16.99 9.66
N PRO A 512 -28.73 -17.45 10.77
CA PRO A 512 -28.64 -16.66 11.99
C PRO A 512 -28.12 -15.24 11.71
N GLY A 513 -28.86 -14.22 12.14
CA GLY A 513 -28.54 -12.81 11.92
C GLY A 513 -28.64 -12.28 10.48
N ALA A 514 -29.04 -13.11 9.51
CA ALA A 514 -29.14 -12.76 8.10
C ALA A 514 -30.42 -13.33 7.45
N LEU A 515 -31.42 -12.47 7.25
CA LEU A 515 -32.69 -12.81 6.61
C LEU A 515 -32.63 -12.80 5.08
N ASP A 516 -31.52 -12.33 4.52
CA ASP A 516 -31.23 -12.27 3.08
C ASP A 516 -29.71 -12.24 2.81
N ILE A 517 -29.35 -12.33 1.53
CA ILE A 517 -27.95 -12.38 1.06
C ILE A 517 -27.20 -11.07 1.31
N ARG A 518 -27.90 -9.93 1.26
CA ARG A 518 -27.26 -8.62 1.48
C ARG A 518 -26.81 -8.49 2.93
N ARG A 519 -27.65 -8.93 3.86
CA ARG A 519 -27.31 -8.97 5.28
C ARG A 519 -26.19 -9.96 5.58
N LEU A 520 -26.21 -11.14 4.94
CA LEU A 520 -25.10 -12.09 5.04
C LEU A 520 -23.78 -11.47 4.58
N TRP A 521 -23.78 -10.79 3.43
CA TRP A 521 -22.60 -10.12 2.89
C TRP A 521 -22.07 -9.04 3.82
N GLN A 522 -22.97 -8.22 4.38
CA GLN A 522 -22.60 -7.22 5.37
C GLN A 522 -21.95 -7.84 6.61
N ASN A 523 -22.51 -8.93 7.15
CA ASN A 523 -21.96 -9.62 8.30
C ASN A 523 -20.53 -10.15 8.03
N ILE A 524 -20.28 -10.67 6.82
CA ILE A 524 -18.94 -11.13 6.40
C ILE A 524 -17.95 -9.95 6.37
N LEU A 525 -18.34 -8.83 5.75
CA LEU A 525 -17.49 -7.64 5.67
C LEU A 525 -17.19 -7.03 7.06
N GLU A 526 -18.13 -7.13 8.00
CA GLU A 526 -17.97 -6.66 9.38
C GLU A 526 -17.19 -7.65 10.27
N GLY A 527 -16.91 -8.87 9.80
CA GLY A 527 -16.34 -9.93 10.64
C GLY A 527 -17.25 -10.34 11.80
N ARG A 528 -18.57 -10.20 11.64
CA ARG A 528 -19.57 -10.44 12.68
C ARG A 528 -19.86 -11.93 12.83
N SER A 529 -19.78 -12.44 14.06
CA SER A 529 -20.18 -13.80 14.42
C SER A 529 -21.60 -13.81 15.00
N GLU A 530 -22.49 -14.60 14.40
CA GLU A 530 -23.89 -14.79 14.84
C GLU A 530 -24.06 -16.05 15.71
N VAL A 531 -22.95 -16.66 16.15
CA VAL A 531 -22.95 -17.75 17.13
C VAL A 531 -23.11 -17.14 18.53
N GLY A 532 -24.16 -17.54 19.23
CA GLY A 532 -24.51 -17.06 20.57
C GLY A 532 -24.86 -18.21 21.52
N GLU A 533 -25.15 -17.86 22.77
CA GLU A 533 -25.69 -18.83 23.72
C GLU A 533 -27.13 -19.20 23.34
N ILE A 534 -27.55 -20.41 23.69
CA ILE A 534 -28.89 -20.92 23.44
C ILE A 534 -29.94 -20.00 24.09
N PRO A 535 -30.90 -19.47 23.30
CA PRO A 535 -32.00 -18.68 23.83
C PRO A 535 -32.93 -19.51 24.73
N ALA A 536 -33.40 -18.90 25.82
CA ALA A 536 -34.24 -19.58 26.82
C ALA A 536 -35.62 -20.02 26.28
N ASP A 537 -36.08 -19.38 25.21
CA ASP A 537 -37.29 -19.71 24.45
C ASP A 537 -37.11 -20.90 23.49
N ARG A 538 -35.86 -21.28 23.16
CA ARG A 538 -35.56 -22.49 22.38
C ARG A 538 -35.47 -23.72 23.27
N PHE A 539 -34.61 -23.68 24.28
CA PHE A 539 -34.63 -24.64 25.38
C PHE A 539 -33.98 -24.04 26.62
N ASP A 540 -34.38 -24.52 27.80
CA ASP A 540 -33.80 -24.12 29.09
C ASP A 540 -32.42 -24.76 29.28
N PRO A 541 -31.30 -24.00 29.18
CA PRO A 541 -29.96 -24.59 29.28
C PRO A 541 -29.72 -25.20 30.65
N ALA A 542 -30.36 -24.70 31.71
CA ALA A 542 -30.18 -25.25 33.06
C ALA A 542 -30.68 -26.72 33.18
N ARG A 543 -31.60 -27.14 32.31
CA ARG A 543 -32.13 -28.51 32.30
C ARG A 543 -31.24 -29.49 31.56
N TRP A 544 -30.57 -29.04 30.51
CA TRP A 544 -29.93 -29.95 29.54
C TRP A 544 -28.41 -29.79 29.47
N PHE A 545 -27.85 -28.66 29.86
CA PHE A 545 -26.41 -28.42 29.81
C PHE A 545 -25.69 -28.92 31.06
N ASP A 546 -24.51 -29.51 30.85
CA ASP A 546 -23.51 -29.77 31.87
C ASP A 546 -22.12 -29.57 31.26
N SER A 547 -21.21 -28.93 31.99
CA SER A 547 -19.84 -28.75 31.52
C SER A 547 -19.04 -30.06 31.53
N ASP A 548 -19.47 -31.06 32.31
CA ASP A 548 -18.92 -32.41 32.27
C ASP A 548 -19.45 -33.18 31.05
N ARG A 549 -18.56 -33.49 30.11
CA ARG A 549 -18.87 -34.27 28.90
C ARG A 549 -19.31 -35.70 29.19
N SER A 550 -19.08 -36.21 30.39
CA SER A 550 -19.48 -37.54 30.82
C SER A 550 -20.82 -37.56 31.53
N SER A 551 -21.40 -36.39 31.83
CA SER A 551 -22.72 -36.30 32.44
C SER A 551 -23.77 -36.93 31.53
N ARG A 552 -24.45 -37.92 32.08
CA ARG A 552 -25.47 -38.69 31.39
C ARG A 552 -26.67 -37.80 31.05
N ASP A 553 -27.19 -37.95 29.83
CA ASP A 553 -28.38 -37.24 29.33
C ASP A 553 -28.22 -35.70 29.32
N LYS A 554 -26.98 -35.20 29.19
CA LYS A 554 -26.63 -33.77 29.12
C LYS A 554 -25.86 -33.41 27.84
N ILE A 555 -26.03 -32.17 27.38
CA ILE A 555 -25.22 -31.56 26.32
C ILE A 555 -24.04 -30.81 26.93
N TYR A 556 -22.89 -30.82 26.24
CA TYR A 556 -21.67 -30.12 26.70
C TYR A 556 -21.43 -28.77 26.02
N SER A 557 -22.31 -28.36 25.11
CA SER A 557 -22.25 -27.06 24.42
C SER A 557 -23.51 -26.27 24.70
N LYS A 558 -23.33 -24.98 25.01
CA LYS A 558 -24.42 -23.99 25.11
C LYS A 558 -24.41 -22.98 23.96
N TRP A 559 -23.57 -23.19 22.95
CA TRP A 559 -23.37 -22.27 21.82
C TRP A 559 -23.99 -22.82 20.54
N GLY A 560 -24.65 -21.96 19.76
CA GLY A 560 -25.26 -22.30 18.48
C GLY A 560 -25.62 -21.06 17.66
N GLY A 561 -26.12 -21.28 16.44
CA GLY A 561 -26.68 -20.24 15.59
C GLY A 561 -28.20 -20.37 15.56
N PHE A 562 -28.92 -19.30 15.85
CA PHE A 562 -30.39 -19.34 15.99
C PHE A 562 -31.04 -18.42 14.97
N ILE A 563 -31.91 -18.98 14.15
CA ILE A 563 -32.79 -18.19 13.30
C ILE A 563 -33.89 -17.62 14.20
N GLY A 564 -34.11 -16.30 14.10
CA GLY A 564 -35.19 -15.63 14.82
C GLY A 564 -36.57 -15.96 14.26
N ASP A 565 -37.60 -15.23 14.69
CA ASP A 565 -38.95 -15.41 14.16
C ASP A 565 -39.01 -15.01 12.68
N VAL A 566 -39.55 -15.91 11.85
CA VAL A 566 -39.76 -15.69 10.43
C VAL A 566 -41.27 -15.63 10.16
N PRO A 567 -41.80 -14.48 9.72
CA PRO A 567 -43.21 -14.39 9.37
C PRO A 567 -43.49 -15.29 8.16
N PHE A 568 -44.51 -16.14 8.27
CA PHE A 568 -44.92 -17.05 7.21
C PHE A 568 -46.44 -16.92 6.97
N ASP A 569 -46.82 -16.64 5.74
CA ASP A 569 -48.22 -16.59 5.32
C ASP A 569 -48.62 -17.93 4.66
N PRO A 570 -49.33 -18.82 5.36
CA PRO A 570 -49.72 -20.11 4.79
C PRO A 570 -50.72 -19.97 3.63
N LEU A 571 -51.53 -18.91 3.61
CA LEU A 571 -52.52 -18.68 2.56
C LEU A 571 -51.86 -18.31 1.24
N LYS A 572 -50.75 -17.54 1.28
CA LYS A 572 -49.87 -17.29 0.12
C LYS A 572 -49.41 -18.58 -0.54
N TYR A 573 -49.35 -19.69 0.19
CA TYR A 573 -48.90 -20.99 -0.30
C TYR A 573 -50.01 -22.04 -0.47
N GLY A 574 -51.28 -21.67 -0.26
CA GLY A 574 -52.41 -22.61 -0.36
C GLY A 574 -52.43 -23.65 0.77
N ILE A 575 -51.75 -23.38 1.88
CA ILE A 575 -51.72 -24.25 3.07
C ILE A 575 -52.87 -23.83 3.99
N PRO A 576 -53.83 -24.72 4.29
CA PRO A 576 -54.88 -24.41 5.25
C PRO A 576 -54.30 -24.14 6.66
N PRO A 577 -54.76 -23.12 7.40
CA PRO A 577 -54.23 -22.81 8.73
C PRO A 577 -54.26 -23.99 9.71
N ARG A 578 -55.24 -24.90 9.58
CA ARG A 578 -55.35 -26.12 10.39
C ARG A 578 -54.19 -27.11 10.17
N ALA A 579 -53.60 -27.13 8.98
CA ALA A 579 -52.52 -28.05 8.60
C ALA A 579 -51.16 -27.56 9.09
N LEU A 580 -51.01 -26.26 9.35
CA LEU A 580 -49.73 -25.63 9.69
C LEU A 580 -49.05 -26.27 10.92
N LYS A 581 -49.83 -26.57 11.96
CA LYS A 581 -49.35 -27.22 13.19
C LYS A 581 -48.89 -28.68 12.99
N HIS A 582 -49.08 -29.23 11.80
CA HIS A 582 -48.73 -30.60 11.45
C HIS A 582 -47.60 -30.67 10.41
N ILE A 583 -47.00 -29.54 10.00
CA ILE A 583 -45.91 -29.46 9.02
C ILE A 583 -44.63 -29.00 9.70
N GLU A 584 -43.52 -29.70 9.46
CA GLU A 584 -42.20 -29.29 9.98
C GLU A 584 -41.79 -27.90 9.46
N PRO A 585 -41.29 -26.98 10.33
CA PRO A 585 -40.85 -25.66 9.91
C PRO A 585 -39.84 -25.66 8.76
N VAL A 586 -38.97 -26.67 8.69
CA VAL A 586 -38.00 -26.84 7.60
C VAL A 586 -38.67 -26.84 6.21
N GLN A 587 -39.84 -27.47 6.07
CA GLN A 587 -40.59 -27.53 4.81
C GLN A 587 -41.17 -26.16 4.44
N LEU A 588 -41.63 -25.40 5.44
CA LEU A 588 -42.23 -24.08 5.25
C LEU A 588 -41.17 -23.03 4.90
N LEU A 589 -40.05 -23.04 5.61
CA LEU A 589 -38.93 -22.15 5.36
C LEU A 589 -38.29 -22.42 3.99
N ALA A 590 -38.12 -23.69 3.60
CA ALA A 590 -37.65 -24.04 2.27
C ALA A 590 -38.58 -23.50 1.17
N LEU A 591 -39.90 -23.54 1.38
CA LEU A 591 -40.87 -23.01 0.44
C LEU A 591 -40.79 -21.48 0.29
N GLU A 592 -40.65 -20.77 1.40
CA GLU A 592 -40.42 -19.31 1.41
C GLU A 592 -39.10 -18.95 0.72
N MET A 593 -38.02 -19.70 0.98
CA MET A 593 -36.73 -19.48 0.31
C MET A 593 -36.79 -19.76 -1.19
N ALA A 594 -37.52 -20.79 -1.62
CA ALA A 594 -37.74 -21.03 -3.04
C ALA A 594 -38.53 -19.89 -3.71
N SER A 595 -39.52 -19.30 -3.03
CA SER A 595 -40.23 -18.11 -3.53
C SER A 595 -39.25 -16.94 -3.74
N ARG A 596 -38.42 -16.63 -2.75
CA ARG A 596 -37.45 -15.53 -2.83
C ARG A 596 -36.36 -15.79 -3.86
N LEU A 597 -35.94 -17.05 -4.00
CA LEU A 597 -34.98 -17.47 -5.01
C LEU A 597 -35.53 -17.26 -6.43
N LEU A 598 -36.77 -17.67 -6.68
CA LEU A 598 -37.44 -17.46 -7.96
C LEU A 598 -37.68 -15.97 -8.24
N GLU A 599 -37.93 -15.18 -7.21
CA GLU A 599 -38.06 -13.71 -7.32
C GLU A 599 -36.72 -13.08 -7.71
N ASP A 600 -35.64 -13.43 -7.02
CA ASP A 600 -34.27 -12.96 -7.31
C ASP A 600 -33.84 -13.34 -8.74
N ALA A 601 -34.22 -14.54 -9.19
CA ALA A 601 -33.98 -14.99 -10.55
C ALA A 601 -34.89 -14.35 -11.61
N GLY A 602 -35.91 -13.58 -11.20
CA GLY A 602 -36.89 -12.97 -12.10
C GLY A 602 -37.92 -13.95 -12.71
N TYR A 603 -38.08 -15.14 -12.12
CA TYR A 603 -38.94 -16.22 -12.63
C TYR A 603 -40.15 -16.55 -11.74
N LEU A 604 -40.40 -15.77 -10.68
CA LEU A 604 -41.52 -16.02 -9.76
C LEU A 604 -42.89 -15.93 -10.46
N GLU A 605 -43.11 -14.91 -11.29
CA GLU A 605 -44.38 -14.73 -12.01
C GLU A 605 -44.47 -15.58 -13.29
N HIS A 606 -43.35 -15.71 -14.00
CA HIS A 606 -43.28 -16.46 -15.25
C HIS A 606 -41.94 -17.18 -15.38
N ASN A 607 -41.96 -18.50 -15.17
CA ASN A 607 -40.81 -19.38 -15.42
C ASN A 607 -40.98 -20.07 -16.79
N PRO A 608 -40.23 -19.68 -17.84
CA PRO A 608 -40.31 -20.33 -19.15
C PRO A 608 -39.78 -21.77 -19.15
N TYR A 609 -39.01 -22.16 -18.12
CA TYR A 609 -38.40 -23.48 -17.97
C TYR A 609 -39.17 -24.40 -17.00
N ARG A 610 -40.38 -24.03 -16.56
CA ARG A 610 -41.12 -24.73 -15.49
C ARG A 610 -41.23 -26.25 -15.72
N GLU A 611 -41.46 -26.68 -16.96
CA GLU A 611 -41.67 -28.10 -17.32
C GLU A 611 -40.44 -28.97 -17.05
N ARG A 612 -39.25 -28.36 -17.04
CA ARG A 612 -37.95 -29.01 -16.85
C ARG A 612 -37.12 -28.32 -15.76
N THR A 613 -37.82 -27.71 -14.80
CA THR A 613 -37.21 -27.16 -13.59
C THR A 613 -37.22 -28.22 -12.49
N SER A 614 -36.05 -28.62 -12.02
CA SER A 614 -35.89 -29.62 -10.96
C SER A 614 -35.66 -28.96 -9.59
N VAL A 615 -35.95 -29.68 -8.51
CA VAL A 615 -35.72 -29.24 -7.11
C VAL A 615 -34.92 -30.29 -6.37
N ILE A 616 -33.65 -29.99 -6.09
CA ILE A 616 -32.72 -30.93 -5.46
C ILE A 616 -32.12 -30.27 -4.22
N LEU A 617 -32.54 -30.70 -3.04
CA LEU A 617 -32.12 -30.06 -1.79
C LEU A 617 -31.32 -31.02 -0.90
N GLY A 618 -30.30 -30.48 -0.24
CA GLY A 618 -29.62 -31.17 0.84
C GLY A 618 -30.41 -30.98 2.14
N ALA A 619 -30.85 -32.07 2.77
CA ALA A 619 -31.41 -32.02 4.11
C ALA A 619 -31.02 -33.30 4.84
N GLY A 620 -30.56 -33.17 6.08
CA GLY A 620 -30.10 -34.25 6.94
C GLY A 620 -30.34 -33.88 8.40
N GLY A 621 -29.91 -34.73 9.35
CA GLY A 621 -30.03 -34.43 10.79
C GLY A 621 -31.16 -35.15 11.52
N GLY A 622 -31.98 -35.94 10.83
CA GLY A 622 -33.05 -36.73 11.43
C GLY A 622 -34.40 -35.99 11.50
N LEU A 623 -35.27 -36.39 12.42
CA LEU A 623 -36.57 -35.74 12.62
C LEU A 623 -36.40 -34.49 13.49
N GLY A 624 -37.05 -33.40 13.09
CA GLY A 624 -37.16 -32.20 13.89
C GLY A 624 -38.01 -32.40 15.15
N GLU A 625 -38.25 -31.30 15.88
CA GLU A 625 -39.01 -31.32 17.14
C GLU A 625 -40.43 -31.89 16.96
N LEU A 626 -41.11 -31.51 15.87
CA LEU A 626 -42.47 -31.95 15.61
C LEU A 626 -42.51 -33.45 15.29
N GLY A 627 -41.64 -33.94 14.41
CA GLY A 627 -41.50 -35.36 14.09
C GLY A 627 -41.13 -36.19 15.31
N SER A 628 -40.18 -35.71 16.11
CA SER A 628 -39.80 -36.35 17.37
C SER A 628 -40.98 -36.43 18.35
N SER A 629 -41.83 -35.40 18.40
CA SER A 629 -43.02 -35.38 19.26
C SER A 629 -44.09 -36.40 18.82
N TYR A 630 -44.29 -36.59 17.51
CA TYR A 630 -45.17 -37.64 16.99
C TYR A 630 -44.63 -39.05 17.26
N VAL A 631 -43.32 -39.25 17.08
CA VAL A 631 -42.66 -40.52 17.41
C VAL A 631 -42.84 -40.82 18.90
N PHE A 632 -42.59 -39.84 19.76
CA PHE A 632 -42.75 -39.98 21.20
C PHE A 632 -44.20 -40.32 21.58
N ARG A 633 -45.20 -39.59 21.04
CA ARG A 633 -46.63 -39.91 21.25
C ARG A 633 -46.96 -41.35 20.86
N SER A 634 -46.43 -41.81 19.72
CA SER A 634 -46.74 -43.13 19.18
C SER A 634 -46.10 -44.27 19.99
N MET A 635 -44.95 -44.00 20.63
CA MET A 635 -44.24 -44.99 21.45
C MET A 635 -44.79 -45.09 22.87
N ILE A 636 -45.39 -44.03 23.42
CA ILE A 636 -45.87 -43.97 24.80
C ILE A 636 -46.73 -45.20 25.20
N PRO A 637 -47.75 -45.65 24.44
CA PRO A 637 -48.57 -46.78 24.85
C PRO A 637 -47.81 -48.11 24.97
N GLY A 638 -46.69 -48.26 24.26
CA GLY A 638 -45.80 -49.43 24.36
C GLY A 638 -44.80 -49.35 25.51
N LEU A 639 -44.56 -48.14 26.05
CA LEU A 639 -43.60 -47.87 27.12
C LEU A 639 -44.28 -47.69 28.48
N ILE A 640 -45.51 -47.19 28.50
CA ILE A 640 -46.27 -46.82 29.71
C ILE A 640 -47.68 -47.40 29.62
N GLN A 641 -48.05 -48.27 30.57
CA GLN A 641 -49.36 -48.96 30.56
C GLN A 641 -50.56 -47.99 30.72
N GLN A 642 -50.38 -46.90 31.46
CA GLN A 642 -51.40 -45.87 31.69
C GLN A 642 -50.75 -44.49 31.60
N PRO A 643 -50.61 -43.91 30.41
CA PRO A 643 -49.98 -42.61 30.23
C PRO A 643 -50.84 -41.49 30.82
N ASP A 644 -50.17 -40.47 31.38
CA ASP A 644 -50.82 -39.25 31.89
C ASP A 644 -51.48 -38.48 30.73
N GLU A 645 -52.78 -38.23 30.82
CA GLU A 645 -53.53 -37.46 29.82
C GLU A 645 -52.96 -36.04 29.63
N ARG A 646 -52.47 -35.41 30.71
CA ARG A 646 -51.86 -34.07 30.63
C ARG A 646 -50.57 -34.04 29.82
N LEU A 647 -49.87 -35.17 29.73
CA LEU A 647 -48.70 -35.31 28.87
C LEU A 647 -49.15 -35.48 27.41
N LEU A 648 -50.17 -36.31 27.17
CA LEU A 648 -50.70 -36.55 25.83
C LEU A 648 -51.31 -35.29 25.20
N GLU A 649 -51.95 -34.43 25.99
CA GLU A 649 -52.49 -33.13 25.55
C GLU A 649 -51.39 -32.16 25.05
N LYS A 650 -50.14 -32.34 25.49
CA LYS A 650 -48.99 -31.53 25.04
C LYS A 650 -48.34 -32.05 23.77
N LEU A 651 -48.71 -33.24 23.32
CA LEU A 651 -48.14 -33.88 22.14
C LEU A 651 -49.09 -33.76 20.94
N PRO A 652 -48.56 -33.64 19.71
CA PRO A 652 -49.38 -33.45 18.53
C PRO A 652 -50.23 -34.69 18.22
N GLU A 653 -51.45 -34.49 17.71
CA GLU A 653 -52.32 -35.59 17.30
C GLU A 653 -52.15 -35.92 15.82
N TRP A 654 -52.17 -37.22 15.50
CA TRP A 654 -52.10 -37.69 14.12
C TRP A 654 -53.34 -37.27 13.33
N THR A 655 -53.11 -36.62 12.20
CA THR A 655 -54.12 -36.23 11.20
C THR A 655 -53.66 -36.64 9.81
N GLU A 656 -54.50 -36.41 8.80
CA GLU A 656 -54.15 -36.59 7.38
C GLU A 656 -52.95 -35.72 6.94
N ASP A 657 -52.73 -34.59 7.61
CA ASP A 657 -51.64 -33.65 7.32
C ASP A 657 -50.31 -34.04 7.97
N SER A 658 -50.34 -34.86 9.03
CA SER A 658 -49.15 -35.21 9.83
C SER A 658 -48.11 -35.94 9.02
N PHE A 659 -48.46 -37.00 8.31
CA PHE A 659 -47.46 -37.84 7.62
C PHE A 659 -46.71 -37.06 6.50
N PRO A 660 -47.38 -36.35 5.58
CA PRO A 660 -46.70 -35.49 4.61
C PRO A 660 -45.90 -34.36 5.26
N GLY A 661 -46.33 -33.88 6.42
CA GLY A 661 -45.66 -32.81 7.17
C GLY A 661 -44.30 -33.19 7.77
N LEU A 662 -43.98 -34.50 7.87
CA LEU A 662 -42.73 -34.99 8.47
C LEU A 662 -41.72 -35.55 7.45
N LEU A 663 -42.15 -35.88 6.24
CA LEU A 663 -41.29 -36.52 5.24
C LEU A 663 -40.23 -35.56 4.67
N LEU A 664 -38.95 -35.95 4.70
CA LEU A 664 -37.86 -35.10 4.19
C LEU A 664 -37.98 -34.81 2.69
N ASN A 665 -38.32 -35.81 1.86
CA ASN A 665 -38.47 -35.61 0.41
C ASN A 665 -39.61 -34.62 0.06
N VAL A 666 -40.60 -34.46 0.96
CA VAL A 666 -41.70 -33.51 0.78
C VAL A 666 -41.23 -32.05 0.86
N ILE A 667 -40.04 -31.77 1.41
CA ILE A 667 -39.40 -30.43 1.29
C ILE A 667 -39.31 -30.02 -0.18
N ALA A 668 -38.65 -30.85 -1.00
CA ALA A 668 -38.53 -30.61 -2.44
C ALA A 668 -39.90 -30.74 -3.15
N GLY A 669 -40.70 -31.73 -2.76
CA GLY A 669 -42.01 -31.97 -3.36
C GLY A 669 -43.00 -30.82 -3.19
N ARG A 670 -43.02 -30.14 -2.03
CA ARG A 670 -43.90 -28.97 -1.80
C ARG A 670 -43.49 -27.78 -2.65
N ILE A 671 -42.20 -27.56 -2.84
CA ILE A 671 -41.70 -26.52 -3.74
C ILE A 671 -42.15 -26.82 -5.16
N SER A 672 -41.89 -28.03 -5.66
CA SER A 672 -42.31 -28.44 -7.01
C SER A 672 -43.81 -28.34 -7.21
N ASN A 673 -44.61 -28.81 -6.24
CA ASN A 673 -46.05 -28.74 -6.31
C ASN A 673 -46.58 -27.29 -6.30
N ARG A 674 -46.02 -26.43 -5.44
CA ARG A 674 -46.51 -25.06 -5.30
C ARG A 674 -46.21 -24.19 -6.50
N PHE A 675 -45.04 -24.36 -7.11
CA PHE A 675 -44.59 -23.56 -8.25
C PHE A 675 -44.78 -24.26 -9.60
N ASP A 676 -45.50 -25.39 -9.64
CA ASP A 676 -45.80 -26.17 -10.85
C ASP A 676 -44.54 -26.55 -11.65
N LEU A 677 -43.54 -27.10 -10.95
CA LEU A 677 -42.24 -27.47 -11.53
C LEU A 677 -42.24 -28.94 -11.95
N GLY A 678 -42.05 -29.18 -13.25
CA GLY A 678 -42.18 -30.51 -13.88
C GLY A 678 -40.92 -31.38 -13.89
N GLY A 679 -39.79 -30.87 -13.39
CA GLY A 679 -38.54 -31.63 -13.28
C GLY A 679 -38.52 -32.62 -12.11
N VAL A 680 -37.37 -33.25 -11.89
CA VAL A 680 -37.19 -34.18 -10.78
C VAL A 680 -37.18 -33.42 -9.45
N ASN A 681 -37.75 -34.02 -8.40
CA ASN A 681 -37.70 -33.47 -7.06
C ASN A 681 -37.30 -34.53 -6.04
N TYR A 682 -36.26 -34.25 -5.26
CA TYR A 682 -35.78 -35.13 -4.20
C TYR A 682 -34.84 -34.41 -3.23
N VAL A 683 -34.55 -35.09 -2.13
CA VAL A 683 -33.59 -34.65 -1.12
C VAL A 683 -32.39 -35.60 -1.10
N VAL A 684 -31.20 -35.06 -0.85
CA VAL A 684 -29.96 -35.81 -0.67
C VAL A 684 -29.46 -35.66 0.76
N ASP A 685 -29.07 -36.77 1.39
CA ASP A 685 -28.41 -36.79 2.69
C ASP A 685 -26.98 -37.31 2.53
N ALA A 686 -26.02 -36.42 2.75
CA ALA A 686 -24.60 -36.71 2.86
C ALA A 686 -24.04 -36.12 4.17
N ALA A 687 -24.83 -36.16 5.24
CA ALA A 687 -24.56 -35.52 6.52
C ALA A 687 -24.20 -34.03 6.33
N CYS A 688 -23.08 -33.56 6.90
CA CYS A 688 -22.63 -32.17 6.79
C CYS A 688 -22.33 -31.72 5.35
N ALA A 689 -22.25 -32.64 4.38
CA ALA A 689 -22.00 -32.34 2.96
C ALA A 689 -23.27 -32.30 2.10
N SER A 690 -24.47 -32.44 2.69
CA SER A 690 -25.74 -32.60 1.94
C SER A 690 -26.01 -31.47 0.95
N SER A 691 -25.77 -30.21 1.33
CA SER A 691 -25.97 -29.05 0.44
C SER A 691 -25.05 -29.08 -0.79
N LEU A 692 -23.78 -29.48 -0.61
CA LEU A 692 -22.82 -29.64 -1.70
C LEU A 692 -23.16 -30.85 -2.57
N ALA A 693 -23.65 -31.94 -1.98
CA ALA A 693 -24.11 -33.11 -2.73
C ALA A 693 -25.32 -32.78 -3.61
N ALA A 694 -26.25 -31.96 -3.10
CA ALA A 694 -27.39 -31.47 -3.87
C ALA A 694 -26.96 -30.56 -5.03
N ILE A 695 -26.02 -29.63 -4.80
CA ILE A 695 -25.45 -28.79 -5.86
C ILE A 695 -24.71 -29.66 -6.90
N TYR A 696 -23.94 -30.65 -6.47
CA TYR A 696 -23.27 -31.58 -7.38
C TYR A 696 -24.26 -32.33 -8.27
N ALA A 697 -25.34 -32.86 -7.70
CA ALA A 697 -26.39 -33.52 -8.46
C ALA A 697 -27.11 -32.56 -9.43
N ALA A 698 -27.37 -31.31 -9.00
CA ALA A 698 -27.95 -30.28 -9.84
C ALA A 698 -27.06 -29.92 -11.04
N CYS A 699 -25.74 -29.78 -10.83
CA CYS A 699 -24.80 -29.55 -11.91
C CYS A 699 -24.80 -30.68 -12.94
N ARG A 700 -24.98 -31.94 -12.49
CA ARG A 700 -25.11 -33.09 -13.40
C ARG A 700 -26.41 -33.05 -14.20
N GLU A 701 -27.53 -32.75 -13.56
CA GLU A 701 -28.81 -32.59 -14.26
C GLU A 701 -28.77 -31.52 -15.37
N LEU A 702 -28.07 -30.41 -15.12
CA LEU A 702 -27.89 -29.35 -16.10
C LEU A 702 -26.89 -29.76 -17.19
N ALA A 703 -25.76 -30.38 -16.83
CA ALA A 703 -24.75 -30.83 -17.78
C ALA A 703 -25.26 -31.93 -18.73
N ASP A 704 -26.04 -32.87 -18.20
CA ASP A 704 -26.68 -33.95 -18.97
C ASP A 704 -27.90 -33.44 -19.74
N ARG A 705 -28.27 -32.16 -19.57
CA ARG A 705 -29.45 -31.51 -20.16
C ARG A 705 -30.71 -32.31 -19.91
N THR A 706 -30.86 -32.91 -18.73
CA THR A 706 -32.11 -33.53 -18.27
C THR A 706 -33.01 -32.49 -17.62
N SER A 707 -32.42 -31.44 -17.05
CA SER A 707 -33.11 -30.23 -16.57
C SER A 707 -32.64 -28.97 -17.32
N ASP A 708 -33.53 -27.99 -17.49
CA ASP A 708 -33.17 -26.66 -18.04
C ASP A 708 -32.89 -25.64 -16.93
N MET A 709 -33.42 -25.90 -15.73
CA MET A 709 -33.16 -25.14 -14.51
C MET A 709 -33.18 -26.10 -13.31
N VAL A 710 -32.39 -25.81 -12.28
CA VAL A 710 -32.44 -26.57 -11.02
C VAL A 710 -32.41 -25.62 -9.83
N ILE A 711 -33.37 -25.77 -8.91
CA ILE A 711 -33.30 -25.19 -7.56
C ILE A 711 -32.46 -26.13 -6.71
N ALA A 712 -31.30 -25.65 -6.26
CA ALA A 712 -30.36 -26.44 -5.46
C ALA A 712 -29.86 -25.67 -4.24
N GLY A 713 -29.60 -26.39 -3.14
CA GLY A 713 -29.13 -25.79 -1.90
C GLY A 713 -29.20 -26.75 -0.71
N GLY A 714 -29.18 -26.20 0.50
CA GLY A 714 -29.35 -26.97 1.73
C GLY A 714 -30.37 -26.33 2.66
N VAL A 715 -31.07 -27.15 3.43
CA VAL A 715 -31.97 -26.69 4.49
C VAL A 715 -31.79 -27.56 5.73
N ASP A 716 -31.68 -26.91 6.88
CA ASP A 716 -31.59 -27.55 8.19
C ASP A 716 -32.17 -26.61 9.25
N THR A 717 -32.92 -27.18 10.19
CA THR A 717 -33.52 -26.47 11.32
C THR A 717 -33.46 -27.30 12.61
N VAL A 718 -32.66 -28.38 12.63
CA VAL A 718 -32.55 -29.33 13.74
C VAL A 718 -31.41 -28.97 14.69
#